data_AF-A0A514WS86-F1
#
_entry.id   AF-A0A514WS86-F1
#
_cell.length_a   1.000
_cell.length_b   1.000
_cell.length_c   1.000
_cell.angle_alpha   90.00
_cell.angle_beta   90.00
_cell.angle_gamma   90.00
#
_symmetry.space_group_name_H-M   'P 1'
#
loop_
_entity.id
_entity.type
_entity.pdbx_description
1 polymer ?
#
loop_
_entity_poly.entity_id
_entity_poly.type
_entity_poly.pdbx_seq_one_letter_code
_entity_poly.pdbx_strand_id
1 'polypeptide(L)'
;MKKIVLPLLLTSIVATGIFVKSSIPDVPSYELVKKNHQSSDLMLLDNEGRLLHQWRQDQTKRTFAWTPLKEISIALVPALLKSEDKRFFKHSGVDIQAMAASAYQRILKSSSRGASTITMQVVKLAKPSTAWNGWMGKIRQALAAWSLERSWTKEEILEAYLNLAPFRGEYRGIAAISWALYNKAPSALTSKEATLLSVLLRSPNANEKEWAQRACWQEPSSCGDFPNLIANSMLKSANFPKEGQRALHLAQRLSREQYTGTLKTFINSELQSFVQQTIESQIQALLDQNVHDAAVLVVENQTGKVVAYVGGSGALSSANYVDGILSQRQAGSTLKPFLYATAFEKNVLKPDSWLEDSAVDIVFDRGVYKPQNHDHMFYGWVKAKVALASSLNVPAVKVFKLLNDNSFWEKLQSLHFRDLRDPDFYGPALALGVADINLEDLTQAYRTFANGGQWSPLLFTASDASSHERVFTDEASEQITAILSAKENRALGFGMDSNLSLSSDAAVKTGTSKDMRDNWCVGYNSKFTVGVWVGNFSGQPMWNVMGVTGAAPIWNTVMSYLQDKYPSPGFKLTLNTTATGKEKSPRVYPKARILYPQDGMILAVDPAIPLKNQKMPLLVEGPQKKNISWRINGKKVGSAAEPYLWTPIPGKHTFELLSGNTATQKVQVIVK
;
A
#
# COMPACT_ATOMS: atom_id res chain seq x y z
N MET A 1 -15.34 68.24 -44.45
CA MET A 1 -14.53 67.09 -43.98
C MET A 1 -14.18 67.11 -42.48
N LYS A 2 -13.77 68.24 -41.86
CA LYS A 2 -13.41 68.27 -40.42
C LYS A 2 -14.54 67.95 -39.41
N LYS A 3 -15.82 68.15 -39.75
CA LYS A 3 -16.97 67.93 -38.83
C LYS A 3 -17.39 66.45 -38.64
N ILE A 4 -16.96 65.54 -39.53
CA ILE A 4 -17.30 64.11 -39.47
C ILE A 4 -16.15 63.27 -38.88
N VAL A 5 -14.90 63.73 -39.05
CA VAL A 5 -13.70 63.02 -38.61
C VAL A 5 -13.59 62.95 -37.08
N LEU A 6 -13.97 64.01 -36.36
CA LEU A 6 -13.88 64.07 -34.89
C LEU A 6 -14.84 63.08 -34.16
N PRO A 7 -16.14 62.98 -34.50
CA PRO A 7 -17.02 62.00 -33.88
C PRO A 7 -16.69 60.53 -34.26
N LEU A 8 -16.16 60.29 -35.46
CA LEU A 8 -15.65 58.96 -35.86
C LEU A 8 -14.38 58.56 -35.09
N LEU A 9 -13.48 59.52 -34.82
CA LEU A 9 -12.34 59.29 -33.95
C LEU A 9 -12.77 59.02 -32.50
N LEU A 10 -13.73 59.77 -31.98
CA LEU A 10 -14.22 59.60 -30.60
C LEU A 10 -14.91 58.23 -30.41
N THR A 11 -15.77 57.84 -31.36
CA THR A 11 -16.43 56.51 -31.35
C THR A 11 -15.42 55.39 -31.51
N SER A 12 -14.42 55.53 -32.37
CA SER A 12 -13.32 54.57 -32.50
C SER A 12 -12.50 54.44 -31.21
N ILE A 13 -12.21 55.54 -30.52
CA ILE A 13 -11.47 55.52 -29.24
C ILE A 13 -12.30 54.84 -28.15
N VAL A 14 -13.60 55.14 -28.06
CA VAL A 14 -14.51 54.52 -27.09
C VAL A 14 -14.68 53.03 -27.38
N ALA A 15 -14.89 52.65 -28.64
CA ALA A 15 -14.99 51.24 -29.05
C ALA A 15 -13.68 50.48 -28.77
N THR A 16 -12.53 51.10 -29.03
CA THR A 16 -11.21 50.53 -28.70
C THR A 16 -11.03 50.40 -27.19
N GLY A 17 -11.45 51.39 -26.40
CA GLY A 17 -11.39 51.35 -24.94
C GLY A 17 -12.29 50.27 -24.33
N ILE A 18 -13.51 50.11 -24.85
CA ILE A 18 -14.44 49.04 -24.45
C ILE A 18 -13.86 47.67 -24.82
N PHE A 19 -13.36 47.51 -26.05
CA PHE A 19 -12.74 46.27 -26.50
C PHE A 19 -11.49 45.90 -25.68
N VAL A 20 -10.64 46.88 -25.36
CA VAL A 20 -9.48 46.64 -24.50
C VAL A 20 -9.93 46.20 -23.12
N LYS A 21 -10.91 46.89 -22.49
CA LYS A 21 -11.43 46.54 -21.16
C LYS A 21 -12.08 45.15 -21.14
N SER A 22 -12.89 44.81 -22.12
CA SER A 22 -13.52 43.48 -22.23
C SER A 22 -12.52 42.37 -22.55
N SER A 23 -11.34 42.72 -23.08
CA SER A 23 -10.25 41.78 -23.35
C SER A 23 -9.27 41.59 -22.18
N ILE A 24 -9.48 42.26 -21.04
CA ILE A 24 -8.67 42.05 -19.83
C ILE A 24 -9.14 40.75 -19.17
N PRO A 25 -8.25 39.76 -18.97
CA PRO A 25 -8.59 38.58 -18.19
C PRO A 25 -9.02 38.96 -16.78
N ASP A 26 -10.10 38.34 -16.30
CA ASP A 26 -10.59 38.55 -14.94
C ASP A 26 -9.59 37.99 -13.92
N VAL A 27 -9.06 38.89 -13.08
CA VAL A 27 -8.04 38.54 -12.08
C VAL A 27 -8.75 38.14 -10.80
N PRO A 28 -8.53 36.91 -10.28
CA PRO A 28 -9.19 36.41 -9.07
C PRO A 28 -8.89 37.30 -7.84
N SER A 29 -9.71 37.18 -6.80
CA SER A 29 -9.44 37.81 -5.50
C SER A 29 -8.21 37.18 -4.83
N TYR A 30 -7.60 37.90 -3.89
CA TYR A 30 -6.45 37.43 -3.13
C TYR A 30 -6.72 36.09 -2.44
N GLU A 31 -7.86 36.00 -1.74
CA GLU A 31 -8.29 34.77 -1.07
C GLU A 31 -8.47 33.60 -2.04
N LEU A 32 -8.99 33.84 -3.25
CA LEU A 32 -9.15 32.80 -4.25
C LEU A 32 -7.79 32.36 -4.81
N VAL A 33 -6.84 33.27 -5.02
CA VAL A 33 -5.46 32.94 -5.43
C VAL A 33 -4.77 32.09 -4.36
N LYS A 34 -4.85 32.52 -3.10
CA LYS A 34 -4.26 31.81 -1.96
C LYS A 34 -4.88 30.43 -1.78
N LYS A 35 -6.20 30.31 -1.89
CA LYS A 35 -6.93 29.03 -1.81
C LYS A 35 -6.58 28.08 -2.96
N ASN A 36 -6.39 28.60 -4.16
CA ASN A 36 -6.05 27.80 -5.35
C ASN A 36 -4.55 27.48 -5.44
N HIS A 37 -3.71 28.08 -4.59
CA HIS A 37 -2.29 27.77 -4.55
C HIS A 37 -2.07 26.38 -3.97
N GLN A 38 -1.50 25.50 -4.77
CA GLN A 38 -1.18 24.14 -4.35
C GLN A 38 0.35 23.95 -4.32
N SER A 39 0.80 23.32 -3.23
CA SER A 39 2.14 22.74 -3.19
C SER A 39 2.23 21.70 -4.31
N SER A 40 3.36 21.70 -5.00
CA SER A 40 3.69 20.70 -6.02
C SER A 40 4.06 19.35 -5.41
N ASP A 41 4.22 19.33 -4.08
CA ASP A 41 4.62 18.19 -3.30
C ASP A 41 3.50 17.86 -2.31
N LEU A 42 3.17 16.58 -2.19
CA LEU A 42 2.31 16.02 -1.15
C LEU A 42 3.18 15.80 0.10
N MET A 43 2.83 16.48 1.19
CA MET A 43 3.47 16.32 2.50
C MET A 43 2.60 15.45 3.38
N LEU A 44 3.02 14.21 3.63
CA LEU A 44 2.39 13.34 4.60
C LEU A 44 2.92 13.65 5.99
N LEU A 45 2.00 13.89 6.92
CA LEU A 45 2.29 14.00 8.33
C LEU A 45 1.83 12.74 9.06
N ASP A 46 2.54 12.40 10.13
CA ASP A 46 2.12 11.34 11.06
C ASP A 46 0.93 11.80 11.93
N ASN A 47 0.45 10.90 12.79
CA ASN A 47 -0.66 11.16 13.70
C ASN A 47 -0.38 12.27 14.74
N GLU A 48 0.89 12.61 15.01
CA GLU A 48 1.30 13.75 15.84
C GLU A 48 1.58 15.04 15.05
N GLY A 49 1.53 15.01 13.71
CA GLY A 49 1.77 16.16 12.84
C GLY A 49 3.24 16.36 12.41
N ARG A 50 4.12 15.39 12.66
CA ARG A 50 5.52 15.41 12.19
C ARG A 50 5.60 14.96 10.74
N LEU A 51 6.55 15.50 9.98
CA LEU A 51 6.76 15.13 8.58
C LEU A 51 7.18 13.66 8.45
N LEU A 52 6.38 12.88 7.72
CA LEU A 52 6.57 11.45 7.50
C LEU A 52 7.10 11.13 6.10
N HIS A 53 6.53 11.78 5.08
CA HIS A 53 6.94 11.63 3.69
C HIS A 53 6.70 12.92 2.88
N GLN A 54 7.62 13.29 2.00
CA GLN A 54 7.41 14.34 0.99
C GLN A 54 7.48 13.71 -0.40
N TRP A 55 6.37 13.73 -1.14
CA TRP A 55 6.24 13.14 -2.47
C TRP A 55 6.03 14.20 -3.55
N ARG A 56 6.86 14.17 -4.59
CA ARG A 56 6.84 15.11 -5.71
C ARG A 56 5.72 14.74 -6.71
N GLN A 57 4.67 15.55 -6.80
CA GLN A 57 3.54 15.28 -7.72
C GLN A 57 3.72 15.98 -9.08
N ASP A 58 4.13 17.24 -9.07
CA ASP A 58 4.37 18.02 -10.29
C ASP A 58 5.86 18.13 -10.58
N GLN A 59 6.35 17.49 -11.64
CA GLN A 59 7.77 17.52 -12.00
C GLN A 59 8.19 18.77 -12.81
N THR A 60 7.24 19.63 -13.21
CA THR A 60 7.51 20.79 -14.07
C THR A 60 7.81 22.08 -13.30
N LYS A 61 7.30 22.18 -12.06
CA LYS A 61 7.49 23.33 -11.17
C LYS A 61 7.57 22.90 -9.73
N ARG A 62 8.33 23.62 -8.91
CA ARG A 62 8.46 23.35 -7.48
C ARG A 62 7.92 24.51 -6.66
N THR A 63 6.75 24.29 -6.06
CA THR A 63 6.02 25.21 -5.18
C THR A 63 5.81 24.54 -3.83
N PHE A 64 6.01 25.27 -2.74
CA PHE A 64 5.67 24.81 -1.39
C PHE A 64 4.41 25.51 -0.88
N ALA A 65 4.00 25.19 0.34
CA ALA A 65 2.87 25.80 1.01
C ALA A 65 2.97 27.35 0.99
N TRP A 66 1.81 27.99 0.90
CA TRP A 66 1.71 29.44 0.90
C TRP A 66 2.29 30.01 2.20
N THR A 67 3.29 30.88 2.10
CA THR A 67 3.96 31.49 3.25
C THR A 67 3.38 32.88 3.50
N PRO A 68 2.78 33.12 4.69
CA PRO A 68 2.33 34.45 5.08
C PRO A 68 3.48 35.47 5.08
N LEU A 69 3.21 36.72 4.72
CA LEU A 69 4.23 37.77 4.65
C LEU A 69 4.94 37.99 5.99
N LYS A 70 4.22 37.80 7.11
CA LYS A 70 4.76 37.85 8.48
C LYS A 70 5.78 36.75 8.79
N GLU A 71 5.78 35.65 8.04
CA GLU A 71 6.72 34.52 8.17
C GLU A 71 7.86 34.61 7.14
N ILE A 72 7.95 35.73 6.42
CA ILE A 72 9.05 36.03 5.50
C ILE A 72 10.01 36.98 6.21
N SER A 73 11.32 36.76 6.03
CA SER A 73 12.37 37.60 6.63
C SER A 73 12.13 39.09 6.39
N ILE A 74 12.23 39.87 7.46
CA ILE A 74 12.07 41.33 7.44
C ILE A 74 13.08 42.03 6.51
N ALA A 75 14.22 41.37 6.23
CA ALA A 75 15.21 41.89 5.30
C ALA A 75 14.83 41.71 3.81
N LEU A 76 13.91 40.79 3.50
CA LEU A 76 13.58 40.46 2.11
C LEU A 76 12.73 41.53 1.42
N VAL A 77 11.71 42.08 2.10
CA VAL A 77 10.82 43.07 1.49
C VAL A 77 11.60 44.33 1.07
N PRO A 78 12.44 44.96 1.91
CA PRO A 78 13.24 46.12 1.50
C PRO A 78 14.21 45.80 0.34
N ALA A 79 14.86 44.63 0.37
CA ALA A 79 15.75 44.19 -0.70
C ALA A 79 14.99 44.00 -2.02
N LEU A 80 13.81 43.39 -1.96
CA LEU A 80 12.92 43.21 -3.11
C LEU A 80 12.52 44.55 -3.71
N LEU A 81 12.00 45.48 -2.90
CA LEU A 81 11.55 46.79 -3.38
C LEU A 81 12.71 47.60 -3.97
N LYS A 82 13.92 47.49 -3.42
CA LYS A 82 15.13 48.14 -3.97
C LYS A 82 15.48 47.62 -5.37
N SER A 83 15.27 46.32 -5.62
CA SER A 83 15.57 45.63 -6.88
C SER A 83 14.47 45.79 -7.94
N GLU A 84 13.22 45.58 -7.57
CA GLU A 84 12.06 45.48 -8.47
C GLU A 84 11.27 46.79 -8.58
N ASP A 85 10.85 47.36 -7.44
CA ASP A 85 9.84 48.43 -7.42
C ASP A 85 10.02 49.41 -6.24
N LYS A 86 10.92 50.38 -6.43
CA LYS A 86 11.36 51.30 -5.36
C LYS A 86 10.26 52.19 -4.80
N ARG A 87 9.18 52.40 -5.56
CA ARG A 87 8.06 53.28 -5.20
C ARG A 87 6.76 52.52 -5.05
N PHE A 88 6.85 51.22 -4.79
CA PHE A 88 5.71 50.33 -4.65
C PHE A 88 4.57 50.91 -3.78
N PHE A 89 4.89 51.43 -2.59
CA PHE A 89 3.91 52.02 -1.68
C PHE A 89 3.38 53.41 -2.09
N LYS A 90 3.97 54.05 -3.11
CA LYS A 90 3.62 55.41 -3.55
C LYS A 90 2.72 55.46 -4.78
N HIS A 91 2.55 54.35 -5.50
CA HIS A 91 1.73 54.29 -6.71
C HIS A 91 0.52 53.36 -6.55
N SER A 92 -0.49 53.53 -7.40
CA SER A 92 -1.70 52.71 -7.43
C SER A 92 -1.67 51.74 -8.62
N GLY A 93 -0.83 50.71 -8.54
CA GLY A 93 -0.69 49.66 -9.56
C GLY A 93 0.38 49.93 -10.61
N VAL A 94 0.52 51.17 -11.08
CA VAL A 94 1.47 51.54 -12.14
C VAL A 94 2.30 52.75 -11.73
N ASP A 95 3.62 52.66 -11.89
CA ASP A 95 4.52 53.78 -11.65
C ASP A 95 4.75 54.60 -12.93
N ILE A 96 3.97 55.67 -13.07
CA ILE A 96 4.02 56.58 -14.23
C ILE A 96 5.42 57.19 -14.40
N GLN A 97 6.10 57.59 -13.30
CA GLN A 97 7.41 58.22 -13.46
C GLN A 97 8.50 57.18 -13.79
N ALA A 98 8.35 55.93 -13.34
CA ALA A 98 9.24 54.84 -13.78
C ALA A 98 9.00 54.48 -15.25
N MET A 99 7.74 54.47 -15.70
CA MET A 99 7.38 54.31 -17.12
C MET A 99 8.00 55.41 -17.97
N ALA A 100 7.80 56.69 -17.62
CA ALA A 100 8.37 57.82 -18.34
C ALA A 100 9.92 57.75 -18.37
N ALA A 101 10.55 57.46 -17.23
CA ALA A 101 12.00 57.32 -17.15
C ALA A 101 12.52 56.15 -18.00
N SER A 102 11.81 55.02 -18.03
CA SER A 102 12.19 53.86 -18.87
C SER A 102 12.04 54.16 -20.36
N ALA A 103 10.98 54.87 -20.76
CA ALA A 103 10.75 55.27 -22.14
C ALA A 103 11.86 56.22 -22.62
N TYR A 104 12.19 57.22 -21.80
CA TYR A 104 13.30 58.13 -22.05
C TYR A 104 14.63 57.38 -22.20
N GLN A 105 14.94 56.45 -21.27
CA GLN A 105 16.18 55.66 -21.32
C GLN A 105 16.25 54.70 -22.50
N ARG A 106 15.10 54.18 -22.97
CA ARG A 106 15.06 53.30 -24.15
C ARG A 106 15.27 54.06 -25.45
N ILE A 107 14.67 55.26 -25.56
CA ILE A 107 14.77 56.09 -26.77
C ILE A 107 16.15 56.75 -26.89
N LEU A 108 16.74 57.21 -25.78
CA LEU A 108 17.96 58.03 -25.81
C LEU A 108 19.24 57.32 -25.35
N LYS A 109 19.13 56.20 -24.61
CA LYS A 109 20.30 55.51 -24.02
C LYS A 109 20.35 54.01 -24.33
N SER A 110 19.53 53.54 -25.27
CA SER A 110 19.46 52.12 -25.69
C SER A 110 19.36 51.13 -24.51
N SER A 111 18.69 51.53 -23.43
CA SER A 111 18.62 50.76 -22.19
C SER A 111 17.52 49.69 -22.22
N SER A 112 17.83 48.50 -21.71
CA SER A 112 16.89 47.38 -21.54
C SER A 112 16.06 47.48 -20.26
N ARG A 113 16.20 48.56 -19.48
CA ARG A 113 15.48 48.74 -18.20
C ARG A 113 13.96 48.62 -18.37
N GLY A 114 13.35 47.71 -17.61
CA GLY A 114 11.90 47.52 -17.55
C GLY A 114 11.20 48.53 -16.65
N ALA A 115 9.89 48.70 -16.87
CA ALA A 115 9.03 49.63 -16.12
C ALA A 115 7.85 48.95 -15.43
N SER A 116 7.81 47.61 -15.44
CA SER A 116 6.71 46.86 -14.84
C SER A 116 6.84 46.86 -13.32
N THR A 117 5.76 47.26 -12.64
CA THR A 117 5.63 47.23 -11.18
C THR A 117 5.41 45.80 -10.68
N ILE A 118 5.56 45.57 -9.37
CA ILE A 118 5.23 44.28 -8.76
C ILE A 118 3.76 43.92 -9.04
N THR A 119 2.84 44.88 -8.93
CA THR A 119 1.41 44.66 -9.18
C THR A 119 1.12 44.19 -10.60
N MET A 120 1.78 44.76 -11.62
CA MET A 120 1.66 44.30 -13.01
C MET A 120 2.15 42.85 -13.18
N GLN A 121 3.17 42.44 -12.42
CA GLN A 121 3.67 41.07 -12.45
C GLN A 121 2.69 40.11 -11.74
N VAL A 122 2.14 40.51 -10.59
CA VAL A 122 1.14 39.72 -9.84
C VAL A 122 -0.09 39.42 -10.69
N VAL A 123 -0.60 40.38 -11.45
CA VAL A 123 -1.72 40.16 -12.38
C VAL A 123 -1.47 38.97 -13.32
N LYS A 124 -0.26 38.91 -13.91
CA LYS A 124 0.12 37.82 -14.82
C LYS A 124 0.27 36.48 -14.09
N LEU A 125 0.80 36.51 -12.87
CA LEU A 125 1.04 35.32 -12.06
C LEU A 125 -0.26 34.73 -11.49
N ALA A 126 -1.17 35.60 -11.02
CA ALA A 126 -2.47 35.21 -10.47
C ALA A 126 -3.42 34.65 -11.54
N LYS A 127 -3.31 35.11 -12.79
CA LYS A 127 -4.09 34.59 -13.92
C LYS A 127 -3.22 34.43 -15.17
N PRO A 128 -2.49 33.31 -15.33
CA PRO A 128 -1.69 33.07 -16.53
C PRO A 128 -2.56 33.09 -17.80
N SER A 129 -2.17 33.90 -18.79
CA SER A 129 -2.90 34.04 -20.07
C SER A 129 -1.98 34.59 -21.16
N THR A 130 -2.23 34.20 -22.41
CA THR A 130 -1.55 34.77 -23.58
C THR A 130 -1.97 36.22 -23.86
N ALA A 131 -3.11 36.66 -23.33
CA ALA A 131 -3.62 38.03 -23.48
C ALA A 131 -2.68 39.10 -22.88
N TRP A 132 -1.81 38.71 -21.95
CA TRP A 132 -0.80 39.57 -21.33
C TRP A 132 0.43 39.83 -22.20
N ASN A 133 0.59 39.12 -23.33
CA ASN A 133 1.78 39.21 -24.16
C ASN A 133 1.73 40.40 -25.14
N GLY A 134 2.90 40.84 -25.58
CA GLY A 134 3.06 41.96 -26.51
C GLY A 134 2.77 43.34 -25.88
N TRP A 135 2.80 44.37 -26.72
CA TRP A 135 2.61 45.77 -26.28
C TRP A 135 1.18 46.01 -25.77
N MET A 136 0.17 45.46 -26.44
CA MET A 136 -1.22 45.56 -26.01
C MET A 136 -1.45 44.80 -24.69
N GLY A 137 -0.78 43.66 -24.50
CA GLY A 137 -0.78 42.93 -23.24
C GLY A 137 -0.18 43.72 -22.07
N LYS A 138 0.82 44.58 -22.33
CA LYS A 138 1.36 45.51 -21.32
C LYS A 138 0.35 46.59 -20.90
N ILE A 139 -0.46 47.08 -21.83
CA ILE A 139 -1.58 48.00 -21.50
C ILE A 139 -2.62 47.28 -20.64
N ARG A 140 -3.00 46.05 -21.00
CA ARG A 140 -3.91 45.22 -20.19
C ARG A 140 -3.36 44.98 -18.79
N GLN A 141 -2.07 44.67 -18.65
CA GLN A 141 -1.40 44.51 -17.34
C GLN A 141 -1.52 45.80 -16.51
N ALA A 142 -1.31 46.97 -17.11
CA ALA A 142 -1.39 48.25 -16.42
C ALA A 142 -2.82 48.56 -15.92
N LEU A 143 -3.83 48.36 -16.77
CA LEU A 143 -5.23 48.56 -16.41
C LEU A 143 -5.70 47.56 -15.35
N ALA A 144 -5.32 46.29 -15.49
CA ALA A 144 -5.61 45.24 -14.52
C ALA A 144 -4.91 45.51 -13.18
N ALA A 145 -3.65 45.95 -13.18
CA ALA A 145 -2.92 46.29 -11.96
C ALA A 145 -3.58 47.45 -11.20
N TRP A 146 -4.00 48.50 -11.93
CA TRP A 146 -4.74 49.60 -11.34
C TRP A 146 -6.08 49.17 -10.74
N SER A 147 -6.80 48.26 -11.41
CA SER A 147 -8.04 47.69 -10.87
C SER A 147 -7.78 46.80 -9.64
N LEU A 148 -6.72 45.99 -9.67
CA LEU A 148 -6.39 45.03 -8.62
C LEU A 148 -6.10 45.73 -7.28
N GLU A 149 -5.34 46.84 -7.28
CA GLU A 149 -5.03 47.58 -6.04
C GLU A 149 -6.24 48.30 -5.40
N ARG A 150 -7.40 48.33 -6.06
CA ARG A 150 -8.65 48.78 -5.41
C ARG A 150 -9.25 47.72 -4.49
N SER A 151 -8.88 46.46 -4.71
CA SER A 151 -9.43 45.29 -4.03
C SER A 151 -8.39 44.53 -3.20
N TRP A 152 -7.10 44.70 -3.49
CA TRP A 152 -5.99 44.06 -2.78
C TRP A 152 -5.13 45.12 -2.09
N THR A 153 -4.71 44.83 -0.85
CA THR A 153 -3.76 45.63 -0.08
C THR A 153 -2.33 45.45 -0.61
N LYS A 154 -1.43 46.37 -0.24
CA LYS A 154 -0.02 46.31 -0.65
C LYS A 154 0.69 45.08 -0.09
N GLU A 155 0.32 44.70 1.13
CA GLU A 155 0.79 43.52 1.84
C GLU A 155 0.34 42.24 1.12
N GLU A 156 -0.93 42.14 0.73
CA GLU A 156 -1.46 41.00 -0.04
C GLU A 156 -0.77 40.85 -1.40
N ILE A 157 -0.49 41.96 -2.08
CA ILE A 157 0.23 41.97 -3.36
C ILE A 157 1.66 41.46 -3.17
N LEU A 158 2.37 41.89 -2.12
CA LEU A 158 3.72 41.41 -1.80
C LEU A 158 3.70 39.93 -1.41
N GLU A 159 2.76 39.51 -0.56
CA GLU A 159 2.59 38.12 -0.15
C GLU A 159 2.36 37.22 -1.38
N ALA A 160 1.44 37.61 -2.27
CA ALA A 160 1.15 36.85 -3.48
C ALA A 160 2.33 36.83 -4.45
N TYR A 161 3.02 37.95 -4.64
CA TYR A 161 4.20 38.01 -5.50
C TYR A 161 5.29 37.06 -5.01
N LEU A 162 5.60 37.10 -3.71
CA LEU A 162 6.63 36.25 -3.10
C LEU A 162 6.27 34.78 -3.10
N ASN A 163 4.99 34.40 -3.17
CA ASN A 163 4.57 32.99 -3.26
C ASN A 163 4.45 32.47 -4.71
N LEU A 164 4.18 33.34 -5.69
CA LEU A 164 3.93 32.92 -7.07
C LEU A 164 5.11 33.13 -8.02
N ALA A 165 6.01 34.07 -7.70
CA ALA A 165 7.03 34.51 -8.64
C ALA A 165 8.03 33.39 -8.99
N PRO A 166 8.41 33.28 -10.27
CA PRO A 166 9.41 32.33 -10.71
C PRO A 166 10.82 32.78 -10.31
N PHE A 167 11.51 31.93 -9.56
CA PHE A 167 12.95 32.03 -9.34
C PHE A 167 13.69 31.23 -10.42
N ARG A 168 14.94 30.83 -10.12
CA ARG A 168 15.78 30.02 -11.01
C ARG A 168 15.22 28.61 -11.19
N GLY A 169 15.25 28.10 -12.42
CA GLY A 169 14.84 26.72 -12.74
C GLY A 169 13.36 26.44 -12.46
N GLU A 170 13.09 25.31 -11.79
CA GLU A 170 11.75 24.86 -11.44
C GLU A 170 11.13 25.63 -10.26
N TYR A 171 11.92 26.36 -9.46
CA TYR A 171 11.45 26.95 -8.21
C TYR A 171 10.49 28.12 -8.43
N ARG A 172 9.36 28.08 -7.72
CA ARG A 172 8.30 29.09 -7.71
C ARG A 172 7.97 29.44 -6.25
N GLY A 173 8.06 30.73 -5.95
CA GLY A 173 7.83 31.24 -4.60
C GLY A 173 9.05 31.16 -3.66
N ILE A 174 9.01 31.98 -2.61
CA ILE A 174 10.12 32.21 -1.69
C ILE A 174 10.44 30.97 -0.84
N ALA A 175 9.42 30.22 -0.42
CA ALA A 175 9.62 29.00 0.35
C ALA A 175 10.44 27.96 -0.42
N ALA A 176 10.07 27.70 -1.68
CA ALA A 176 10.75 26.72 -2.51
C ALA A 176 12.23 27.08 -2.71
N ILE A 177 12.54 28.32 -3.08
CA ILE A 177 13.92 28.75 -3.35
C ILE A 177 14.78 28.87 -2.08
N SER A 178 14.18 29.25 -0.94
CA SER A 178 14.91 29.39 0.33
C SER A 178 15.39 28.04 0.86
N TRP A 179 14.52 27.04 0.83
CA TRP A 179 14.88 25.66 1.16
C TRP A 179 15.86 25.09 0.15
N ALA A 180 15.65 25.32 -1.15
CA ALA A 180 16.53 24.79 -2.19
C ALA A 180 17.97 25.31 -2.12
N LEU A 181 18.17 26.63 -1.93
CA LEU A 181 19.50 27.24 -1.97
C LEU A 181 20.20 27.29 -0.60
N TYR A 182 19.43 27.49 0.47
CA TYR A 182 20.00 27.77 1.79
C TYR A 182 19.65 26.73 2.85
N ASN A 183 18.73 25.80 2.57
CA ASN A 183 18.15 24.86 3.55
C ASN A 183 17.58 25.60 4.78
N LYS A 184 16.82 26.66 4.54
CA LYS A 184 16.24 27.53 5.57
C LYS A 184 14.79 27.87 5.25
N ALA A 185 13.97 28.02 6.29
CA ALA A 185 12.66 28.65 6.18
C ALA A 185 12.78 30.12 5.73
N PRO A 186 11.78 30.69 5.04
CA PRO A 186 11.80 32.09 4.58
C PRO A 186 12.04 33.12 5.69
N SER A 187 11.59 32.85 6.91
CA SER A 187 11.80 33.71 8.08
C SER A 187 13.26 33.76 8.54
N ALA A 188 14.04 32.73 8.27
CA ALA A 188 15.43 32.58 8.71
C ALA A 188 16.47 33.12 7.71
N LEU A 189 16.02 33.73 6.60
CA LEU A 189 16.89 34.34 5.61
C LEU A 189 17.61 35.57 6.19
N THR A 190 18.93 35.61 6.05
CA THR A 190 19.76 36.77 6.40
C THR A 190 19.61 37.89 5.38
N SER A 191 20.05 39.12 5.75
CA SER A 191 20.01 40.27 4.83
C SER A 191 20.81 40.06 3.53
N LYS A 192 21.94 39.35 3.59
CA LYS A 192 22.77 39.01 2.43
C LYS A 192 22.06 38.01 1.50
N GLU A 193 21.46 36.96 2.08
CA GLU A 193 20.68 35.96 1.34
C GLU A 193 19.42 36.57 0.71
N ALA A 194 18.73 37.43 1.44
CA ALA A 194 17.59 38.21 0.95
C ALA A 194 17.97 39.10 -0.25
N THR A 195 19.13 39.77 -0.17
CA THR A 195 19.66 40.57 -1.28
C THR A 195 19.92 39.70 -2.51
N LEU A 196 20.59 38.55 -2.34
CA LEU A 196 20.83 37.59 -3.41
C LEU A 196 19.53 37.11 -4.06
N LEU A 197 18.52 36.73 -3.27
CA LEU A 197 17.23 36.29 -3.79
C LEU A 197 16.47 37.40 -4.53
N SER A 198 16.49 38.63 -4.01
CA SER A 198 15.83 39.78 -4.65
C SER A 198 16.40 40.10 -6.04
N VAL A 199 17.71 39.91 -6.21
CA VAL A 199 18.40 40.09 -7.49
C VAL A 199 18.12 38.91 -8.43
N LEU A 200 18.10 37.69 -7.89
CA LEU A 200 17.84 36.48 -8.66
C LEU A 200 16.41 36.49 -9.22
N LEU A 201 15.43 36.97 -8.45
CA LEU A 201 14.04 37.10 -8.90
C LEU A 201 13.92 37.99 -10.14
N ARG A 202 14.66 39.10 -10.17
CA ARG A 202 14.73 40.03 -11.30
C ARG A 202 15.38 39.42 -12.53
N SER A 203 16.31 38.50 -12.34
CA SER A 203 17.05 37.87 -13.44
C SER A 203 17.37 36.41 -13.12
N PRO A 204 16.37 35.53 -13.28
CA PRO A 204 16.48 34.12 -12.88
C PRO A 204 17.60 33.35 -13.60
N ASN A 205 18.00 33.83 -14.78
CA ASN A 205 19.01 33.20 -15.64
C ASN A 205 20.40 33.85 -15.51
N ALA A 206 20.61 34.75 -14.53
CA ALA A 206 21.91 35.36 -14.31
C ALA A 206 22.97 34.29 -13.96
N ASN A 207 24.13 34.38 -14.60
CA ASN A 207 25.28 33.57 -14.21
C ASN A 207 25.83 34.04 -12.84
N GLU A 208 26.73 33.27 -12.22
CA GLU A 208 27.22 33.54 -10.87
C GLU A 208 27.90 34.91 -10.75
N LYS A 209 28.70 35.29 -11.74
CA LYS A 209 29.40 36.58 -11.76
C LYS A 209 28.42 37.74 -11.86
N GLU A 210 27.44 37.65 -12.76
CA GLU A 210 26.38 38.65 -12.91
C GLU A 210 25.51 38.76 -11.66
N TRP A 211 25.21 37.63 -11.02
CA TRP A 211 24.42 37.59 -9.80
C TRP A 211 25.15 38.30 -8.66
N ALA A 212 26.44 37.97 -8.45
CA ALA A 212 27.29 38.63 -7.45
C ALA A 212 27.43 40.13 -7.72
N GLN A 213 27.67 40.53 -8.98
CA GLN A 213 27.84 41.94 -9.34
C GLN A 213 26.58 42.77 -9.07
N ARG A 214 25.41 42.22 -9.38
CA ARG A 214 24.12 42.89 -9.13
C ARG A 214 23.80 42.97 -7.64
N ALA A 215 24.11 41.91 -6.87
CA ALA A 215 23.98 41.92 -5.42
C ALA A 215 24.92 42.96 -4.79
N CYS A 216 26.17 43.04 -5.26
CA CYS A 216 27.13 44.06 -4.85
C CYS A 216 26.67 45.49 -5.19
N TRP A 217 26.09 45.70 -6.38
CA TRP A 217 25.52 47.01 -6.73
C TRP A 217 24.36 47.40 -5.80
N GLN A 218 23.55 46.43 -5.40
CA GLN A 218 22.44 46.66 -4.49
C GLN A 218 22.93 46.88 -3.05
N GLU A 219 23.93 46.15 -2.58
CA GLU A 219 24.47 46.23 -1.23
C GLU A 219 26.01 46.26 -1.24
N PRO A 220 26.62 47.44 -1.52
CA PRO A 220 28.08 47.56 -1.69
C PRO A 220 28.88 47.18 -0.44
N SER A 221 28.30 47.35 0.75
CA SER A 221 28.91 47.05 2.04
C SER A 221 29.27 45.56 2.20
N SER A 222 28.56 44.66 1.52
CA SER A 222 28.71 43.20 1.61
C SER A 222 29.25 42.58 0.31
N CYS A 223 29.83 43.40 -0.59
CA CYS A 223 30.24 42.97 -1.92
C CYS A 223 31.21 41.78 -1.92
N GLY A 224 32.14 41.75 -0.97
CA GLY A 224 33.13 40.67 -0.83
C GLY A 224 32.54 39.32 -0.41
N ASP A 225 31.34 39.30 0.17
CA ASP A 225 30.71 38.07 0.69
C ASP A 225 29.94 37.28 -0.36
N PHE A 226 29.38 37.98 -1.36
CA PHE A 226 28.43 37.38 -2.30
C PHE A 226 28.98 36.21 -3.12
N PRO A 227 30.21 36.24 -3.67
CA PRO A 227 30.74 35.11 -4.43
C PRO A 227 30.77 33.81 -3.62
N ASN A 228 31.21 33.87 -2.36
CA ASN A 228 31.29 32.71 -1.48
C ASN A 228 29.90 32.19 -1.08
N LEU A 229 28.95 33.10 -0.80
CA LEU A 229 27.56 32.72 -0.50
C LEU A 229 26.89 32.01 -1.68
N ILE A 230 27.12 32.50 -2.90
CA ILE A 230 26.60 31.87 -4.13
C ILE A 230 27.21 30.48 -4.30
N ALA A 231 28.54 30.35 -4.22
CA ALA A 231 29.23 29.06 -4.35
C ALA A 231 28.69 28.03 -3.34
N ASN A 232 28.54 28.43 -2.07
CA ASN A 232 28.00 27.57 -1.02
C ASN A 232 26.54 27.16 -1.25
N SER A 233 25.73 28.03 -1.87
CA SER A 233 24.33 27.71 -2.22
C SER A 233 24.20 26.72 -3.37
N MET A 234 25.17 26.70 -4.29
CA MET A 234 25.17 25.79 -5.44
C MET A 234 25.76 24.40 -5.12
N LEU A 235 26.72 24.34 -4.20
CA LEU A 235 27.37 23.08 -3.77
C LEU A 235 26.44 22.19 -2.95
N LYS A 236 25.48 22.78 -2.25
CA LYS A 236 24.39 22.03 -1.62
C LYS A 236 23.47 21.56 -2.73
N SER A 237 23.71 20.34 -3.24
CA SER A 237 22.64 19.56 -3.88
C SER A 237 21.41 19.75 -3.00
N ALA A 238 20.29 20.20 -3.58
CA ALA A 238 19.11 20.64 -2.84
C ALA A 238 18.62 19.47 -1.96
N ASN A 239 19.24 19.34 -0.80
CA ASN A 239 18.99 18.35 0.21
C ASN A 239 17.78 18.91 0.94
N PHE A 240 16.64 18.82 0.27
CA PHE A 240 15.36 18.87 0.96
C PHE A 240 15.47 17.91 2.14
N PRO A 241 14.91 18.28 3.31
CA PRO A 241 15.08 17.49 4.52
C PRO A 241 14.94 16.01 4.20
N LYS A 242 16.01 15.23 4.37
CA LYS A 242 15.94 13.75 4.34
C LYS A 242 15.11 13.23 5.51
N GLU A 243 14.78 14.10 6.46
CA GLU A 243 13.78 13.87 7.48
C GLU A 243 12.42 13.66 6.84
N GLY A 244 11.78 12.54 7.16
CA GLY A 244 10.47 12.22 6.60
C GLY A 244 10.55 11.65 5.18
N GLN A 245 11.30 10.57 4.99
CA GLN A 245 11.23 9.71 3.79
C GLN A 245 10.87 8.27 4.18
N ARG A 246 9.90 8.12 5.10
CA ARG A 246 9.61 6.83 5.77
C ARG A 246 8.36 6.10 5.26
N ALA A 247 7.49 6.78 4.51
CA ALA A 247 6.24 6.20 4.01
C ALA A 247 6.08 6.35 2.49
N LEU A 248 7.10 5.93 1.73
CA LEU A 248 7.13 6.03 0.26
C LEU A 248 5.87 5.47 -0.39
N HIS A 249 5.55 4.22 -0.10
CA HIS A 249 4.41 3.52 -0.72
C HIS A 249 3.07 4.15 -0.37
N LEU A 250 2.88 4.58 0.89
CA LEU A 250 1.68 5.31 1.29
C LEU A 250 1.55 6.66 0.55
N ALA A 251 2.67 7.38 0.37
CA ALA A 251 2.66 8.64 -0.35
C ALA A 251 2.37 8.46 -1.85
N GLN A 252 2.90 7.40 -2.47
CA GLN A 252 2.56 7.03 -3.84
C GLN A 252 1.07 6.72 -3.99
N ARG A 253 0.51 5.94 -3.05
CA ARG A 253 -0.93 5.63 -3.02
C ARG A 253 -1.78 6.90 -2.90
N LEU A 254 -1.56 7.70 -1.86
CA LEU A 254 -2.37 8.89 -1.60
C LEU A 254 -2.21 9.92 -2.73
N SER A 255 -1.04 9.98 -3.37
CA SER A 255 -0.85 10.79 -4.58
C SER A 255 -1.69 10.29 -5.77
N ARG A 256 -1.83 8.97 -5.96
CA ARG A 256 -2.68 8.40 -7.03
C ARG A 256 -4.17 8.63 -6.75
N GLU A 257 -4.54 8.66 -5.47
CA GLU A 257 -5.88 9.04 -4.99
C GLU A 257 -6.12 10.57 -5.05
N GLN A 258 -5.22 11.33 -5.69
CA GLN A 258 -5.34 12.78 -5.95
C GLN A 258 -5.34 13.66 -4.70
N TYR A 259 -4.86 13.16 -3.55
CA TYR A 259 -4.57 14.03 -2.42
C TYR A 259 -3.43 14.99 -2.76
N THR A 260 -3.53 16.24 -2.30
CA THR A 260 -2.53 17.30 -2.55
C THR A 260 -2.25 18.09 -1.28
N GLY A 261 -1.15 18.85 -1.27
CA GLY A 261 -0.80 19.71 -0.13
C GLY A 261 -0.32 18.93 1.08
N THR A 262 -0.75 19.31 2.27
CA THR A 262 -0.35 18.68 3.54
C THR A 262 -1.46 17.79 4.06
N LEU A 263 -1.17 16.51 4.26
CA LEU A 263 -2.14 15.49 4.65
C LEU A 263 -1.70 14.81 5.94
N LYS A 264 -2.53 14.92 6.97
CA LYS A 264 -2.32 14.21 8.23
C LYS A 264 -2.85 12.77 8.13
N THR A 265 -2.01 11.81 8.47
CA THR A 265 -2.32 10.38 8.46
C THR A 265 -2.49 9.84 9.88
N PHE A 266 -2.87 8.57 10.01
CA PHE A 266 -2.87 7.86 11.29
C PHE A 266 -1.58 7.07 11.57
N ILE A 267 -0.59 7.15 10.68
CA ILE A 267 0.68 6.47 10.86
C ILE A 267 1.38 7.00 12.11
N ASN A 268 1.89 6.11 12.95
CA ASN A 268 2.76 6.44 14.06
C ASN A 268 4.22 6.33 13.61
N SER A 269 4.98 7.44 13.66
CA SER A 269 6.35 7.46 13.12
C SER A 269 7.33 6.55 13.86
N GLU A 270 7.16 6.34 15.17
CA GLU A 270 8.03 5.45 15.96
C GLU A 270 7.81 4.00 15.54
N LEU A 271 6.54 3.56 15.50
CA LEU A 271 6.15 2.24 15.02
C LEU A 271 6.56 2.01 13.56
N GLN A 272 6.31 2.98 12.67
CA GLN A 272 6.72 2.90 11.26
C GLN A 272 8.23 2.63 11.15
N SER A 273 9.04 3.37 11.89
CA SER A 273 10.51 3.22 11.87
C SER A 273 10.95 1.88 12.47
N PHE A 274 10.31 1.46 13.56
CA PHE A 274 10.55 0.16 14.19
C PHE A 274 10.25 -1.00 13.22
N VAL A 275 9.12 -0.93 12.50
CA VAL A 275 8.74 -1.94 11.50
C VAL A 275 9.75 -1.98 10.35
N GLN A 276 10.19 -0.81 9.85
CA GLN A 276 11.22 -0.75 8.80
C GLN A 276 12.54 -1.41 9.24
N GLN A 277 13.00 -1.12 10.46
CA GLN A 277 14.21 -1.74 11.02
C GLN A 277 14.05 -3.25 11.23
N THR A 278 12.87 -3.69 11.67
CA THR A 278 12.55 -5.11 11.84
C THR A 278 12.60 -5.86 10.49
N ILE A 279 12.03 -5.27 9.44
CA ILE A 279 12.12 -5.80 8.08
C ILE A 279 13.58 -5.85 7.62
N GLU A 280 14.32 -4.74 7.76
CA GLU A 280 15.71 -4.63 7.32
C GLU A 280 16.58 -5.73 7.97
N SER A 281 16.46 -5.90 9.28
CA SER A 281 17.17 -6.94 10.03
C SER A 281 16.82 -8.35 9.55
N GLN A 282 15.52 -8.65 9.38
CA GLN A 282 15.08 -9.98 8.94
C GLN A 282 15.54 -10.30 7.51
N ILE A 283 15.43 -9.34 6.59
CA ILE A 283 15.84 -9.53 5.20
C ILE A 283 17.34 -9.71 5.12
N GLN A 284 18.14 -8.91 5.85
CA GLN A 284 19.59 -9.09 5.92
C GLN A 284 19.98 -10.50 6.39
N ALA A 285 19.28 -11.05 7.38
CA ALA A 285 19.51 -12.40 7.88
C ALA A 285 19.11 -13.50 6.88
N LEU A 286 18.30 -13.19 5.87
CA LEU A 286 17.75 -14.14 4.90
C LEU A 286 18.27 -13.97 3.46
N LEU A 287 19.25 -13.09 3.23
CA LEU A 287 19.78 -12.83 1.89
C LEU A 287 20.32 -14.11 1.22
N ASP A 288 21.01 -14.97 1.98
CA ASP A 288 21.58 -16.24 1.48
C ASP A 288 20.50 -17.25 1.05
N GLN A 289 19.26 -17.07 1.49
CA GLN A 289 18.09 -17.87 1.11
C GLN A 289 17.30 -17.24 -0.04
N ASN A 290 17.89 -16.28 -0.76
CA ASN A 290 17.28 -15.57 -1.87
C ASN A 290 15.99 -14.82 -1.46
N VAL A 291 16.04 -14.09 -0.33
CA VAL A 291 14.93 -13.27 0.17
C VAL A 291 15.33 -11.79 0.11
N HIS A 292 14.53 -10.96 -0.55
CA HIS A 292 14.86 -9.54 -0.76
C HIS A 292 13.76 -8.57 -0.31
N ASP A 293 12.51 -9.03 -0.27
CA ASP A 293 11.36 -8.15 -0.13
C ASP A 293 10.45 -8.56 1.03
N ALA A 294 9.94 -7.58 1.75
CA ALA A 294 8.87 -7.76 2.73
C ALA A 294 7.94 -6.56 2.77
N ALA A 295 6.73 -6.79 3.27
CA ALA A 295 5.74 -5.77 3.52
C ALA A 295 5.01 -6.03 4.84
N VAL A 296 4.67 -4.96 5.55
CA VAL A 296 3.98 -5.00 6.84
C VAL A 296 2.90 -3.93 6.89
N LEU A 297 1.70 -4.35 7.30
CA LEU A 297 0.56 -3.48 7.56
C LEU A 297 0.11 -3.68 9.01
N VAL A 298 -0.06 -2.58 9.76
CA VAL A 298 -0.56 -2.60 11.13
C VAL A 298 -1.82 -1.77 11.23
N VAL A 299 -2.88 -2.36 11.77
CA VAL A 299 -4.21 -1.77 11.85
C VAL A 299 -4.75 -1.83 13.27
N GLU A 300 -5.34 -0.74 13.75
CA GLU A 300 -6.12 -0.71 14.98
C GLU A 300 -7.50 -1.35 14.74
N ASN A 301 -7.83 -2.40 15.51
CA ASN A 301 -9.01 -3.22 15.30
C ASN A 301 -10.29 -2.42 15.42
N GLN A 302 -10.49 -1.70 16.53
CA GLN A 302 -11.77 -1.03 16.79
C GLN A 302 -12.12 0.03 15.72
N THR A 303 -11.14 0.80 15.25
CA THR A 303 -11.38 1.97 14.39
C THR A 303 -11.07 1.74 12.91
N GLY A 304 -10.24 0.75 12.58
CA GLY A 304 -9.74 0.54 11.22
C GLY A 304 -8.60 1.48 10.83
N LYS A 305 -8.08 2.28 11.77
CA LYS A 305 -6.94 3.16 11.50
C LYS A 305 -5.70 2.35 11.16
N VAL A 306 -5.07 2.69 10.03
CA VAL A 306 -3.76 2.17 9.64
C VAL A 306 -2.69 2.96 10.38
N VAL A 307 -1.99 2.29 11.30
CA VAL A 307 -0.99 2.92 12.19
C VAL A 307 0.45 2.67 11.75
N ALA A 308 0.69 1.70 10.86
CA ALA A 308 1.93 1.57 10.12
C ALA A 308 1.68 0.96 8.72
N TYR A 309 2.38 1.48 7.71
CA TYR A 309 2.25 1.11 6.30
C TYR A 309 3.64 1.02 5.66
N VAL A 310 4.23 -0.19 5.66
CA VAL A 310 5.58 -0.43 5.12
C VAL A 310 5.48 -1.41 3.95
N GLY A 311 5.41 -0.88 2.73
CA GLY A 311 5.22 -1.69 1.52
C GLY A 311 6.48 -2.33 0.90
N GLY A 312 7.66 -2.21 1.52
CA GLY A 312 8.90 -2.75 0.94
C GLY A 312 10.11 -2.65 1.87
N SER A 313 11.20 -3.32 1.50
CA SER A 313 12.46 -3.44 2.29
C SER A 313 13.41 -2.24 2.21
N GLY A 314 12.96 -1.10 1.67
CA GLY A 314 13.82 0.08 1.50
C GLY A 314 15.02 -0.22 0.60
N ALA A 315 16.21 0.27 0.96
CA ALA A 315 17.41 0.18 0.11
C ALA A 315 17.88 -1.26 -0.22
N LEU A 316 17.41 -2.27 0.50
CA LEU A 316 17.74 -3.68 0.25
C LEU A 316 17.03 -4.25 -0.98
N SER A 317 15.90 -3.66 -1.38
CA SER A 317 15.15 -4.13 -2.54
C SER A 317 15.72 -3.56 -3.84
N SER A 318 15.64 -4.34 -4.91
CA SER A 318 15.92 -3.86 -6.27
C SER A 318 14.70 -3.14 -6.88
N ALA A 319 13.54 -3.21 -6.23
CA ALA A 319 12.26 -2.72 -6.72
C ALA A 319 11.57 -1.80 -5.69
N ASN A 320 12.29 -0.79 -5.20
CA ASN A 320 11.89 0.09 -4.08
C ASN A 320 10.60 0.89 -4.26
N TYR A 321 10.02 0.90 -5.46
CA TYR A 321 8.76 1.57 -5.77
C TYR A 321 7.57 0.60 -5.90
N VAL A 322 7.81 -0.70 -5.79
CA VAL A 322 6.76 -1.72 -5.80
C VAL A 322 6.17 -1.81 -4.40
N ASP A 323 4.86 -1.55 -4.32
CA ASP A 323 4.13 -1.65 -3.07
C ASP A 323 3.68 -3.09 -2.82
N GLY A 324 4.38 -3.77 -1.91
CA GLY A 324 4.06 -5.12 -1.47
C GLY A 324 2.73 -5.24 -0.71
N ILE A 325 2.18 -4.14 -0.17
CA ILE A 325 0.87 -4.19 0.51
C ILE A 325 -0.26 -4.39 -0.50
N LEU A 326 -0.14 -3.78 -1.68
CA LEU A 326 -1.12 -3.84 -2.77
C LEU A 326 -0.79 -4.88 -3.85
N SER A 327 0.41 -5.45 -3.82
CA SER A 327 0.81 -6.50 -4.77
C SER A 327 0.05 -7.79 -4.52
N GLN A 328 -0.58 -8.32 -5.57
CA GLN A 328 -1.24 -9.62 -5.52
C GLN A 328 -0.23 -10.76 -5.49
N ARG A 329 -0.42 -11.67 -4.54
CA ARG A 329 0.47 -12.79 -4.23
C ARG A 329 -0.38 -13.98 -3.78
N GLN A 330 0.07 -15.20 -4.07
CA GLN A 330 -0.69 -16.39 -3.73
C GLN A 330 -0.87 -16.51 -2.20
N ALA A 331 -2.12 -16.58 -1.73
CA ALA A 331 -2.46 -16.54 -0.30
C ALA A 331 -1.85 -17.70 0.51
N GLY A 332 -1.81 -18.89 -0.09
CA GLY A 332 -1.50 -20.13 0.60
C GLY A 332 -2.46 -20.40 1.76
N SER A 333 -1.97 -21.02 2.84
CA SER A 333 -2.81 -21.47 3.95
C SER A 333 -3.47 -20.36 4.80
N THR A 334 -3.31 -19.08 4.45
CA THR A 334 -3.98 -17.97 5.16
C THR A 334 -5.49 -17.89 4.90
N LEU A 335 -6.01 -18.55 3.86
CA LEU A 335 -7.46 -18.55 3.62
C LEU A 335 -8.23 -19.58 4.47
N LYS A 336 -7.54 -20.54 5.09
CA LYS A 336 -8.16 -21.64 5.83
C LYS A 336 -9.05 -21.18 7.00
N PRO A 337 -8.70 -20.15 7.80
CA PRO A 337 -9.58 -19.67 8.86
C PRO A 337 -10.97 -19.28 8.35
N PHE A 338 -11.06 -18.61 7.20
CA PHE A 338 -12.34 -18.23 6.59
C PHE A 338 -13.13 -19.46 6.13
N LEU A 339 -12.46 -20.46 5.53
CA LEU A 339 -13.08 -21.73 5.15
C LEU A 339 -13.70 -22.45 6.36
N TYR A 340 -12.95 -22.57 7.45
CA TYR A 340 -13.42 -23.22 8.66
C TYR A 340 -14.54 -22.41 9.34
N ALA A 341 -14.43 -21.08 9.35
CA ALA A 341 -15.49 -20.20 9.87
C ALA A 341 -16.81 -20.41 9.11
N THR A 342 -16.76 -20.46 7.77
CA THR A 342 -17.94 -20.75 6.94
C THR A 342 -18.55 -22.11 7.28
N ALA A 343 -17.73 -23.15 7.48
CA ALA A 343 -18.21 -24.48 7.86
C ALA A 343 -18.83 -24.52 9.26
N PHE A 344 -18.28 -23.72 10.20
CA PHE A 344 -18.83 -23.57 11.55
C PHE A 344 -20.16 -22.82 11.56
N GLU A 345 -20.29 -21.70 10.84
CA GLU A 345 -21.55 -20.95 10.72
C GLU A 345 -22.68 -21.81 10.12
N LYS A 346 -22.34 -22.63 9.13
CA LYS A 346 -23.30 -23.56 8.51
C LYS A 346 -23.58 -24.80 9.36
N ASN A 347 -22.97 -24.92 10.54
CA ASN A 347 -23.07 -26.08 11.42
C ASN A 347 -22.70 -27.42 10.75
N VAL A 348 -21.91 -27.38 9.67
CA VAL A 348 -21.40 -28.59 8.97
C VAL A 348 -20.23 -29.19 9.75
N LEU A 349 -19.52 -28.36 10.49
CA LEU A 349 -18.38 -28.76 11.31
C LEU A 349 -18.41 -28.00 12.65
N LYS A 350 -17.80 -28.55 13.70
CA LYS A 350 -17.52 -27.86 14.97
C LYS A 350 -16.02 -27.92 15.29
N PRO A 351 -15.47 -27.04 16.15
CA PRO A 351 -14.05 -27.05 16.49
C PRO A 351 -13.50 -28.40 17.00
N ASP A 352 -14.29 -29.17 17.74
CA ASP A 352 -13.92 -30.49 18.27
C ASP A 352 -14.29 -31.67 17.37
N SER A 353 -14.96 -31.43 16.23
CA SER A 353 -15.28 -32.48 15.26
C SER A 353 -14.02 -33.15 14.72
N TRP A 354 -14.10 -34.45 14.52
CA TRP A 354 -13.02 -35.25 13.96
C TRP A 354 -12.98 -35.14 12.43
N LEU A 355 -11.81 -34.76 11.91
CA LEU A 355 -11.47 -34.76 10.50
C LEU A 355 -10.43 -35.85 10.23
N GLU A 356 -10.55 -36.49 9.09
CA GLU A 356 -9.61 -37.51 8.68
C GLU A 356 -8.50 -36.89 7.81
N ASP A 357 -7.27 -36.89 8.31
CA ASP A 357 -6.07 -36.57 7.56
C ASP A 357 -5.51 -37.84 6.88
N SER A 358 -6.05 -38.13 5.70
CA SER A 358 -5.67 -39.26 4.86
C SER A 358 -5.63 -38.88 3.40
N ALA A 359 -4.78 -39.58 2.63
CA ALA A 359 -4.59 -39.32 1.22
C ALA A 359 -5.93 -39.17 0.51
N VAL A 360 -6.08 -38.04 -0.17
CA VAL A 360 -7.28 -37.68 -0.91
C VAL A 360 -6.86 -37.26 -2.30
N ASP A 361 -7.59 -37.73 -3.30
CA ASP A 361 -7.41 -37.31 -4.68
C ASP A 361 -8.39 -36.15 -4.96
N ILE A 362 -7.87 -35.08 -5.56
CA ILE A 362 -8.66 -34.00 -6.14
C ILE A 362 -8.63 -34.20 -7.64
N VAL A 363 -9.78 -34.54 -8.21
CA VAL A 363 -9.95 -34.71 -9.66
C VAL A 363 -10.24 -33.33 -10.26
N PHE A 364 -9.43 -32.94 -11.23
CA PHE A 364 -9.64 -31.80 -12.12
C PHE A 364 -9.87 -32.31 -13.54
N ASP A 365 -10.43 -31.46 -14.42
CA ASP A 365 -10.66 -31.79 -15.83
C ASP A 365 -9.40 -32.23 -16.58
N ARG A 366 -8.23 -31.78 -16.12
CA ARG A 366 -6.93 -32.05 -16.75
C ARG A 366 -6.02 -32.98 -15.94
N GLY A 367 -6.51 -33.61 -14.88
CA GLY A 367 -5.72 -34.57 -14.11
C GLY A 367 -6.10 -34.67 -12.64
N VAL A 368 -5.35 -35.48 -11.90
CA VAL A 368 -5.58 -35.70 -10.47
C VAL A 368 -4.45 -35.05 -9.67
N TYR A 369 -4.80 -34.17 -8.73
CA TYR A 369 -3.87 -33.62 -7.76
C TYR A 369 -4.00 -34.34 -6.43
N LYS A 370 -2.85 -34.65 -5.83
CA LYS A 370 -2.75 -35.38 -4.56
C LYS A 370 -2.18 -34.44 -3.50
N PRO A 371 -3.02 -33.66 -2.80
CA PRO A 371 -2.55 -32.81 -1.72
C PRO A 371 -1.84 -33.65 -0.66
N GLN A 372 -0.71 -33.14 -0.20
CA GLN A 372 0.02 -33.64 0.96
C GLN A 372 0.15 -32.52 1.99
N ASN A 373 0.34 -32.91 3.26
CA ASN A 373 0.80 -31.95 4.25
C ASN A 373 2.24 -31.52 3.93
N HIS A 374 2.66 -30.40 4.50
CA HIS A 374 3.96 -29.79 4.19
C HIS A 374 5.16 -30.71 4.51
N ASP A 375 4.99 -31.61 5.47
CA ASP A 375 5.94 -32.63 5.92
C ASP A 375 5.80 -33.96 5.17
N HIS A 376 4.89 -34.03 4.18
CA HIS A 376 4.54 -35.22 3.42
C HIS A 376 3.96 -36.38 4.27
N MET A 377 3.53 -36.11 5.50
CA MET A 377 2.96 -37.09 6.42
C MET A 377 1.42 -37.02 6.47
N PHE A 378 0.79 -38.08 6.96
CA PHE A 378 -0.65 -38.14 7.25
C PHE A 378 -0.87 -38.51 8.71
N TYR A 379 -1.70 -37.75 9.41
CA TYR A 379 -1.90 -37.86 10.86
C TYR A 379 -3.16 -38.65 11.26
N GLY A 380 -3.97 -39.08 10.30
CA GLY A 380 -5.20 -39.81 10.57
C GLY A 380 -6.26 -38.92 11.23
N TRP A 381 -6.94 -39.39 12.28
CA TRP A 381 -8.00 -38.58 12.90
C TRP A 381 -7.42 -37.41 13.69
N VAL A 382 -7.77 -36.20 13.27
CA VAL A 382 -7.37 -34.95 13.92
C VAL A 382 -8.62 -34.11 14.18
N LYS A 383 -8.64 -33.35 15.28
CA LYS A 383 -9.74 -32.42 15.53
C LYS A 383 -9.67 -31.24 14.58
N ALA A 384 -10.81 -30.68 14.19
CA ALA A 384 -10.89 -29.51 13.31
C ALA A 384 -10.02 -28.34 13.80
N LYS A 385 -10.04 -28.06 15.11
CA LYS A 385 -9.18 -27.04 15.73
C LYS A 385 -7.69 -27.29 15.54
N VAL A 386 -7.25 -28.54 15.70
CA VAL A 386 -5.84 -28.93 15.52
C VAL A 386 -5.46 -28.84 14.05
N ALA A 387 -6.33 -29.33 13.15
CA ALA A 387 -6.10 -29.30 11.72
C ALA A 387 -5.94 -27.86 11.19
N LEU A 388 -6.81 -26.94 11.63
CA LEU A 388 -6.74 -25.53 11.25
C LEU A 388 -5.48 -24.85 11.81
N ALA A 389 -5.25 -24.99 13.12
CA ALA A 389 -4.14 -24.32 13.80
C ALA A 389 -2.77 -24.86 13.35
N SER A 390 -2.66 -26.15 13.08
CA SER A 390 -1.46 -26.80 12.51
C SER A 390 -1.40 -26.69 10.97
N SER A 391 -2.35 -25.99 10.36
CA SER A 391 -2.36 -25.67 8.93
C SER A 391 -2.33 -26.89 7.99
N LEU A 392 -2.95 -28.01 8.37
CA LEU A 392 -2.96 -29.23 7.56
C LEU A 392 -3.71 -29.01 6.23
N ASN A 393 -3.20 -29.56 5.13
CA ASN A 393 -3.73 -29.32 3.78
C ASN A 393 -4.91 -30.24 3.48
N VAL A 394 -4.76 -31.51 3.80
CA VAL A 394 -5.72 -32.56 3.45
C VAL A 394 -7.04 -32.39 4.20
N PRO A 395 -7.08 -32.14 5.54
CA PRO A 395 -8.31 -31.79 6.21
C PRO A 395 -9.00 -30.56 5.63
N ALA A 396 -8.26 -29.51 5.24
CA ALA A 396 -8.86 -28.31 4.66
C ALA A 396 -9.59 -28.60 3.34
N VAL A 397 -9.01 -29.42 2.47
CA VAL A 397 -9.68 -29.90 1.24
C VAL A 397 -10.95 -30.67 1.57
N LYS A 398 -10.92 -31.52 2.60
CA LYS A 398 -12.13 -32.26 3.03
C LYS A 398 -13.19 -31.32 3.59
N VAL A 399 -12.83 -30.31 4.37
CA VAL A 399 -13.78 -29.27 4.84
C VAL A 399 -14.42 -28.54 3.67
N PHE A 400 -13.65 -28.18 2.64
CA PHE A 400 -14.19 -27.58 1.43
C PHE A 400 -15.18 -28.51 0.72
N LYS A 401 -14.84 -29.80 0.58
CA LYS A 401 -15.76 -30.81 0.02
C LYS A 401 -17.02 -31.00 0.87
N LEU A 402 -16.93 -30.86 2.20
CA LEU A 402 -18.09 -30.96 3.10
C LEU A 402 -19.07 -29.80 2.94
N LEU A 403 -18.58 -28.59 2.61
CA LEU A 403 -19.46 -27.46 2.27
C LEU A 403 -20.25 -27.74 0.99
N ASN A 404 -19.59 -28.32 -0.02
CA ASN A 404 -20.20 -28.76 -1.28
C ASN A 404 -20.99 -27.66 -2.03
N ASP A 405 -20.57 -26.39 -1.90
CA ASP A 405 -21.18 -25.24 -2.56
C ASP A 405 -20.18 -24.06 -2.66
N ASN A 406 -20.63 -22.91 -3.18
CA ASN A 406 -19.80 -21.72 -3.38
C ASN A 406 -19.67 -20.82 -2.14
N SER A 407 -20.19 -21.22 -0.98
CA SER A 407 -20.29 -20.32 0.18
C SER A 407 -18.95 -19.86 0.73
N PHE A 408 -17.89 -20.67 0.61
CA PHE A 408 -16.56 -20.23 1.00
C PHE A 408 -16.09 -19.07 0.11
N TRP A 409 -16.30 -19.17 -1.20
CA TRP A 409 -15.97 -18.10 -2.13
C TRP A 409 -16.83 -16.86 -1.92
N GLU A 410 -18.14 -17.02 -1.68
CA GLU A 410 -19.05 -15.91 -1.36
C GLU A 410 -18.61 -15.17 -0.09
N LYS A 411 -18.12 -15.89 0.92
CA LYS A 411 -17.56 -15.27 2.13
C LYS A 411 -16.29 -14.47 1.85
N LEU A 412 -15.43 -14.93 0.94
CA LEU A 412 -14.28 -14.12 0.50
C LEU A 412 -14.74 -12.85 -0.24
N GLN A 413 -15.82 -12.91 -1.01
CA GLN A 413 -16.41 -11.70 -1.61
C GLN A 413 -16.98 -10.74 -0.56
N SER A 414 -17.70 -11.24 0.45
CA SER A 414 -18.21 -10.41 1.56
C SER A 414 -17.10 -9.79 2.42
N LEU A 415 -15.89 -10.36 2.39
CA LEU A 415 -14.70 -9.75 3.00
C LEU A 415 -14.04 -8.69 2.10
N HIS A 416 -14.59 -8.44 0.90
CA HIS A 416 -14.12 -7.49 -0.10
C HIS A 416 -12.72 -7.80 -0.64
N PHE A 417 -12.35 -9.08 -0.74
CA PHE A 417 -11.13 -9.47 -1.46
C PHE A 417 -11.22 -9.04 -2.92
N ARG A 418 -10.26 -8.23 -3.37
CA ARG A 418 -10.21 -7.69 -4.73
C ARG A 418 -9.78 -8.75 -5.73
N ASP A 419 -10.30 -8.63 -6.96
CA ASP A 419 -9.86 -9.40 -8.14
C ASP A 419 -9.96 -10.93 -8.00
N LEU A 420 -10.88 -11.42 -7.16
CA LEU A 420 -11.22 -12.84 -7.12
C LEU A 420 -11.81 -13.27 -8.47
N ARG A 421 -11.32 -14.40 -8.98
CA ARG A 421 -11.90 -15.07 -10.15
C ARG A 421 -13.13 -15.89 -9.76
N ASP A 422 -13.87 -16.36 -10.75
CA ASP A 422 -15.04 -17.22 -10.55
C ASP A 422 -14.72 -18.47 -9.73
N PRO A 423 -15.65 -18.99 -8.91
CA PRO A 423 -15.42 -20.14 -8.04
C PRO A 423 -14.96 -21.39 -8.82
N ASP A 424 -15.49 -21.60 -10.03
CA ASP A 424 -15.13 -22.72 -10.91
C ASP A 424 -13.67 -22.67 -11.36
N PHE A 425 -13.09 -21.47 -11.49
CA PHE A 425 -11.67 -21.32 -11.84
C PHE A 425 -10.76 -21.92 -10.77
N TYR A 426 -11.12 -21.76 -9.49
CA TYR A 426 -10.32 -22.26 -8.37
C TYR A 426 -10.65 -23.71 -8.01
N GLY A 427 -11.93 -24.07 -8.02
CA GLY A 427 -12.41 -25.36 -7.55
C GLY A 427 -11.89 -25.70 -6.12
N PRO A 428 -11.65 -26.99 -5.81
CA PRO A 428 -11.17 -27.41 -4.50
C PRO A 428 -9.79 -26.85 -4.11
N ALA A 429 -9.01 -26.35 -5.08
CA ALA A 429 -7.71 -25.74 -4.80
C ALA A 429 -7.83 -24.43 -4.02
N LEU A 430 -9.00 -23.77 -4.02
CA LEU A 430 -9.25 -22.57 -3.22
C LEU A 430 -8.98 -22.82 -1.73
N ALA A 431 -9.30 -24.03 -1.23
CA ALA A 431 -9.04 -24.46 0.14
C ALA A 431 -7.54 -24.46 0.53
N LEU A 432 -6.66 -24.50 -0.47
CA LEU A 432 -5.20 -24.46 -0.32
C LEU A 432 -4.62 -23.05 -0.56
N GLY A 433 -5.48 -22.07 -0.86
CA GLY A 433 -5.12 -20.68 -1.10
C GLY A 433 -4.34 -20.45 -2.38
N VAL A 434 -4.83 -21.01 -3.48
CA VAL A 434 -4.32 -20.70 -4.83
C VAL A 434 -4.76 -19.32 -5.35
N ALA A 435 -5.67 -18.64 -4.64
CA ALA A 435 -6.07 -17.29 -5.00
C ALA A 435 -4.94 -16.29 -4.73
N ASP A 436 -4.68 -15.44 -5.72
CA ASP A 436 -3.79 -14.29 -5.56
C ASP A 436 -4.54 -13.17 -4.83
N ILE A 437 -3.96 -12.67 -3.76
CA ILE A 437 -4.54 -11.64 -2.88
C ILE A 437 -3.47 -10.62 -2.51
N ASN A 438 -3.88 -9.42 -2.13
CA ASN A 438 -2.98 -8.44 -1.56
C ASN A 438 -2.96 -8.52 -0.02
N LEU A 439 -1.90 -7.98 0.60
CA LEU A 439 -1.72 -8.03 2.05
C LEU A 439 -2.78 -7.21 2.78
N GLU A 440 -3.25 -6.13 2.18
CA GLU A 440 -4.28 -5.25 2.74
C GLU A 440 -5.60 -5.98 2.97
N ASP A 441 -6.11 -6.65 1.93
CA ASP A 441 -7.37 -7.42 1.99
C ASP A 441 -7.26 -8.54 3.02
N LEU A 442 -6.11 -9.22 3.05
CA LEU A 442 -5.87 -10.27 4.03
C LEU A 442 -5.87 -9.73 5.46
N THR A 443 -5.14 -8.64 5.72
CA THR A 443 -5.05 -8.02 7.04
C THR A 443 -6.43 -7.55 7.50
N GLN A 444 -7.19 -6.92 6.59
CA GLN A 444 -8.55 -6.47 6.83
C GLN A 444 -9.52 -7.64 7.12
N ALA A 445 -9.36 -8.76 6.42
CA ALA A 445 -10.16 -9.95 6.65
C ALA A 445 -9.89 -10.58 8.04
N TYR A 446 -8.64 -10.60 8.50
CA TYR A 446 -8.31 -11.05 9.86
C TYR A 446 -8.80 -10.06 10.94
N ARG A 447 -8.72 -8.75 10.68
CA ARG A 447 -9.31 -7.74 11.56
C ARG A 447 -10.82 -7.94 11.74
N THR A 448 -11.51 -8.45 10.72
CA THR A 448 -12.93 -8.78 10.82
C THR A 448 -13.19 -9.82 11.92
N PHE A 449 -12.35 -10.85 12.06
CA PHE A 449 -12.44 -11.76 13.22
C PHE A 449 -12.11 -11.07 14.54
N ALA A 450 -11.09 -10.21 14.56
CA ALA A 450 -10.72 -9.44 15.75
C ALA A 450 -11.86 -8.54 16.27
N ASN A 451 -12.80 -8.16 15.39
CA ASN A 451 -13.99 -7.36 15.68
C ASN A 451 -15.28 -8.18 15.76
N GLY A 452 -15.21 -9.48 16.09
CA GLY A 452 -16.41 -10.31 16.26
C GLY A 452 -17.20 -10.52 14.97
N GLY A 453 -16.50 -10.58 13.83
CA GLY A 453 -17.08 -10.80 12.51
C GLY A 453 -17.56 -9.55 11.79
N GLN A 454 -17.26 -8.36 12.31
CA GLN A 454 -17.64 -7.08 11.72
C GLN A 454 -16.51 -6.49 10.86
N TRP A 455 -16.80 -6.29 9.59
CA TRP A 455 -15.93 -5.61 8.63
C TRP A 455 -16.25 -4.11 8.60
N SER A 456 -15.22 -3.28 8.52
CA SER A 456 -15.35 -1.84 8.26
C SER A 456 -14.10 -1.30 7.54
N PRO A 457 -14.20 -0.30 6.65
CA PRO A 457 -13.08 0.15 5.82
C PRO A 457 -11.85 0.57 6.63
N LEU A 458 -10.66 0.37 6.04
CA LEU A 458 -9.42 0.92 6.57
C LEU A 458 -9.37 2.44 6.43
N LEU A 459 -8.86 3.10 7.46
CA LEU A 459 -8.73 4.55 7.50
C LEU A 459 -7.25 4.94 7.48
N PHE A 460 -6.84 5.70 6.47
CA PHE A 460 -5.48 6.24 6.35
C PHE A 460 -5.37 7.68 6.87
N THR A 461 -6.47 8.43 6.76
CA THR A 461 -6.62 9.84 7.13
C THR A 461 -7.97 10.05 7.79
N ALA A 462 -8.20 11.22 8.39
CA ALA A 462 -9.53 11.57 8.88
C ALA A 462 -10.58 11.42 7.77
N SER A 463 -11.64 10.67 8.06
CA SER A 463 -12.76 10.40 7.17
C SER A 463 -14.02 10.22 8.02
N ASP A 464 -15.15 10.70 7.51
CA ASP A 464 -16.45 10.62 8.19
C ASP A 464 -17.20 9.30 7.86
N ALA A 465 -16.68 8.48 6.96
CA ALA A 465 -17.32 7.24 6.53
C ALA A 465 -17.01 6.09 7.49
N SER A 466 -18.03 5.59 8.18
CA SER A 466 -17.94 4.38 9.02
C SER A 466 -19.04 3.37 8.65
N SER A 467 -18.91 2.71 7.51
CA SER A 467 -19.76 1.56 7.18
C SER A 467 -19.30 0.33 7.94
N HIS A 468 -20.24 -0.35 8.60
CA HIS A 468 -20.01 -1.63 9.25
C HIS A 468 -20.87 -2.70 8.60
N GLU A 469 -20.27 -3.83 8.29
CA GLU A 469 -20.92 -4.99 7.70
C GLU A 469 -20.62 -6.23 8.54
N ARG A 470 -21.64 -7.00 8.91
CA ARG A 470 -21.43 -8.28 9.58
C ARG A 470 -21.17 -9.36 8.53
N VAL A 471 -19.94 -9.83 8.47
CA VAL A 471 -19.50 -10.87 7.52
C VAL A 471 -19.54 -12.25 8.15
N PHE A 472 -19.15 -12.38 9.42
CA PHE A 472 -19.26 -13.61 10.20
C PHE A 472 -20.12 -13.39 11.45
N THR A 473 -20.74 -14.46 11.94
CA THR A 473 -21.34 -14.46 13.28
C THR A 473 -20.26 -14.24 14.34
N ASP A 474 -20.70 -13.68 15.46
CA ASP A 474 -19.84 -13.48 16.63
C ASP A 474 -19.30 -14.84 17.13
N GLU A 475 -20.16 -15.86 17.20
CA GLU A 475 -19.79 -17.22 17.59
C GLU A 475 -18.69 -17.82 16.70
N ALA A 476 -18.82 -17.76 15.37
CA ALA A 476 -17.81 -18.29 14.47
C ALA A 476 -16.47 -17.54 14.60
N SER A 477 -16.53 -16.22 14.81
CA SER A 477 -15.36 -15.38 15.02
C SER A 477 -14.65 -15.68 16.36
N GLU A 478 -15.41 -15.91 17.43
CA GLU A 478 -14.89 -16.37 18.71
C GLU A 478 -14.26 -17.76 18.60
N GLN A 479 -14.90 -18.70 17.89
CA GLN A 479 -14.37 -20.05 17.67
C GLN A 479 -13.04 -20.00 16.91
N ILE A 480 -12.93 -19.22 15.83
CA ILE A 480 -11.67 -19.04 15.10
C ILE A 480 -10.61 -18.40 15.99
N THR A 481 -10.96 -17.35 16.73
CA THR A 481 -10.04 -16.68 17.65
C THR A 481 -9.50 -17.65 18.71
N ALA A 482 -10.38 -18.45 19.33
CA ALA A 482 -10.00 -19.45 20.32
C ALA A 482 -9.10 -20.55 19.73
N ILE A 483 -9.37 -21.00 18.50
CA ILE A 483 -8.54 -22.00 17.83
C ILE A 483 -7.15 -21.44 17.53
N LEU A 484 -7.10 -20.24 16.95
CA LEU A 484 -5.86 -19.62 16.47
C LEU A 484 -5.03 -18.98 17.58
N SER A 485 -5.57 -18.74 18.78
CA SER A 485 -4.82 -18.21 19.91
C SER A 485 -4.15 -19.30 20.76
N ALA A 486 -4.80 -20.47 20.91
CA ALA A 486 -4.28 -21.59 21.67
C ALA A 486 -3.08 -22.29 20.99
N LYS A 487 -1.88 -22.17 21.58
CA LYS A 487 -0.63 -22.76 21.06
C LYS A 487 -0.65 -24.29 21.02
N GLU A 488 -1.43 -24.92 21.88
CA GLU A 488 -1.58 -26.37 21.98
C GLU A 488 -2.23 -26.93 20.72
N ASN A 489 -3.14 -26.17 20.08
CA ASN A 489 -3.78 -26.59 18.84
C ASN A 489 -2.80 -26.63 17.66
N ARG A 490 -1.74 -25.80 17.70
CA ARG A 490 -0.76 -25.69 16.60
C ARG A 490 0.52 -26.51 16.82
N ALA A 491 0.66 -27.13 17.99
CA ALA A 491 1.85 -27.87 18.38
C ALA A 491 2.18 -29.05 17.46
N LEU A 492 1.16 -29.69 16.86
CA LEU A 492 1.38 -30.78 15.89
C LEU A 492 2.14 -30.29 14.65
N GLY A 493 1.81 -29.11 14.14
CA GLY A 493 2.44 -28.57 12.92
C GLY A 493 3.70 -27.75 13.16
N PHE A 494 3.80 -27.05 14.30
CA PHE A 494 4.85 -26.04 14.52
C PHE A 494 5.63 -26.20 15.83
N GLY A 495 5.30 -27.21 16.66
CA GLY A 495 5.81 -27.33 18.01
C GLY A 495 5.18 -26.33 19.00
N MET A 496 5.49 -26.51 20.28
CA MET A 496 4.99 -25.62 21.35
C MET A 496 5.70 -24.26 21.35
N ASP A 497 6.98 -24.26 20.98
CA ASP A 497 7.84 -23.08 20.97
C ASP A 497 8.20 -22.75 19.52
N SER A 498 7.62 -21.67 19.02
CA SER A 498 7.85 -21.17 17.65
C SER A 498 7.72 -19.65 17.63
N ASN A 499 8.10 -19.01 16.51
CA ASN A 499 7.89 -17.58 16.29
C ASN A 499 6.39 -17.18 16.25
N LEU A 500 5.48 -18.15 16.30
CA LEU A 500 4.04 -17.91 16.42
C LEU A 500 3.58 -17.80 17.88
N SER A 501 4.46 -18.08 18.84
CA SER A 501 4.19 -18.00 20.27
C SER A 501 4.59 -16.62 20.79
N LEU A 502 3.64 -15.94 21.43
CA LEU A 502 3.86 -14.70 22.18
C LEU A 502 3.62 -14.96 23.67
N SER A 503 4.18 -14.10 24.53
CA SER A 503 3.87 -14.11 25.97
C SER A 503 2.45 -13.63 26.26
N SER A 504 1.89 -12.80 25.36
CA SER A 504 0.51 -12.31 25.41
C SER A 504 -0.41 -13.05 24.46
N ASP A 505 -1.72 -12.97 24.71
CA ASP A 505 -2.74 -13.53 23.83
C ASP A 505 -2.72 -12.90 22.43
N ALA A 506 -2.54 -13.74 21.42
CA ALA A 506 -2.71 -13.37 20.02
C ALA A 506 -3.19 -14.57 19.21
N ALA A 507 -4.12 -14.32 18.29
CA ALA A 507 -4.51 -15.28 17.27
C ALA A 507 -3.61 -15.10 16.04
N VAL A 508 -3.10 -16.20 15.48
CA VAL A 508 -2.14 -16.11 14.37
C VAL A 508 -2.30 -17.25 13.38
N LYS A 509 -2.05 -16.94 12.11
CA LYS A 509 -2.02 -17.90 11.02
C LYS A 509 -0.93 -17.55 10.01
N THR A 510 -0.25 -18.59 9.55
CA THR A 510 0.76 -18.51 8.49
C THR A 510 0.23 -18.98 7.14
N GLY A 511 0.91 -18.55 6.07
CA GLY A 511 0.77 -19.10 4.74
C GLY A 511 2.12 -19.25 4.07
N THR A 512 2.23 -20.26 3.21
CA THR A 512 3.37 -20.46 2.31
C THR A 512 2.79 -20.86 0.97
N SER A 513 3.13 -20.12 -0.08
CA SER A 513 2.68 -20.43 -1.43
C SER A 513 3.48 -21.58 -2.04
N LYS A 514 3.09 -22.01 -3.25
CA LYS A 514 3.79 -23.05 -3.98
C LYS A 514 5.23 -22.60 -4.29
N ASP A 515 6.15 -23.55 -4.25
CA ASP A 515 7.59 -23.34 -4.51
C ASP A 515 8.23 -22.27 -3.59
N MET A 516 7.63 -21.98 -2.44
CA MET A 516 8.13 -21.01 -1.44
C MET A 516 8.35 -19.60 -2.02
N ARG A 517 7.46 -19.14 -2.90
CA ARG A 517 7.54 -17.79 -3.48
C ARG A 517 7.05 -16.69 -2.55
N ASP A 518 6.07 -17.02 -1.72
CA ASP A 518 5.41 -16.10 -0.81
C ASP A 518 5.29 -16.70 0.58
N ASN A 519 5.61 -15.91 1.58
CA ASN A 519 5.50 -16.25 2.99
C ASN A 519 4.63 -15.21 3.67
N TRP A 520 3.62 -15.69 4.39
CA TRP A 520 2.66 -14.84 5.09
C TRP A 520 2.63 -15.16 6.57
N CYS A 521 2.45 -14.13 7.38
CA CYS A 521 2.03 -14.26 8.78
C CYS A 521 1.05 -13.14 9.09
N VAL A 522 -0.17 -13.52 9.44
CA VAL A 522 -1.22 -12.57 9.82
C VAL A 522 -1.77 -12.98 11.16
N GLY A 523 -1.88 -12.02 12.07
CA GLY A 523 -2.39 -12.27 13.41
C GLY A 523 -2.86 -11.00 14.09
N TYR A 524 -3.61 -11.17 15.16
CA TYR A 524 -4.25 -10.08 15.88
C TYR A 524 -4.29 -10.37 17.37
N ASN A 525 -4.28 -9.30 18.16
CA ASN A 525 -4.72 -9.32 19.56
C ASN A 525 -6.05 -8.55 19.66
N SER A 526 -6.48 -8.17 20.85
CA SER A 526 -7.74 -7.42 21.02
C SER A 526 -7.69 -5.98 20.49
N LYS A 527 -6.49 -5.39 20.27
CA LYS A 527 -6.32 -4.00 19.85
C LYS A 527 -5.82 -3.84 18.41
N PHE A 528 -4.93 -4.71 17.94
CA PHE A 528 -4.26 -4.57 16.66
C PHE A 528 -4.35 -5.86 15.84
N THR A 529 -4.34 -5.68 14.51
CA THR A 529 -4.09 -6.72 13.53
C THR A 529 -2.83 -6.36 12.75
N VAL A 530 -1.92 -7.33 12.62
CA VAL A 530 -0.66 -7.18 11.90
C VAL A 530 -0.62 -8.22 10.79
N GLY A 531 -0.47 -7.75 9.56
CA GLY A 531 -0.20 -8.57 8.40
C GLY A 531 1.24 -8.40 7.93
N VAL A 532 1.91 -9.52 7.66
CA VAL A 532 3.27 -9.56 7.12
C VAL A 532 3.33 -10.44 5.89
N TRP A 533 3.98 -9.95 4.85
CA TRP A 533 4.41 -10.70 3.67
C TRP A 533 5.94 -10.65 3.53
N VAL A 534 6.54 -11.76 3.10
CA VAL A 534 7.97 -11.88 2.76
C VAL A 534 8.08 -12.69 1.45
N GLY A 535 8.97 -12.26 0.56
CA GLY A 535 9.17 -12.90 -0.73
C GLY A 535 10.14 -12.14 -1.63
N ASN A 536 9.97 -12.31 -2.94
CA ASN A 536 10.68 -11.52 -3.95
C ASN A 536 9.66 -10.88 -4.89
N PHE A 537 9.81 -9.57 -5.13
CA PHE A 537 8.90 -8.88 -6.04
C PHE A 537 8.97 -9.42 -7.48
N SER A 538 10.12 -9.99 -7.87
CA SER A 538 10.34 -10.71 -9.13
C SER A 538 9.51 -12.00 -9.27
N GLY A 539 8.98 -12.55 -8.17
CA GLY A 539 8.29 -13.84 -8.15
C GLY A 539 9.22 -15.06 -8.13
N GLN A 540 10.53 -14.85 -7.99
CA GLN A 540 11.50 -15.93 -7.82
C GLN A 540 11.29 -16.65 -6.47
N PRO A 541 11.48 -17.99 -6.44
CA PRO A 541 11.34 -18.78 -5.22
C PRO A 541 12.42 -18.43 -4.19
N MET A 542 12.04 -18.43 -2.92
CA MET A 542 12.99 -18.45 -1.80
C MET A 542 13.48 -19.87 -1.54
N TRP A 543 14.56 -20.02 -0.79
CA TRP A 543 15.17 -21.33 -0.52
C TRP A 543 15.02 -21.73 0.95
N ASN A 544 14.25 -22.79 1.21
CA ASN A 544 14.00 -23.32 2.56
C ASN A 544 13.40 -22.28 3.54
N VAL A 545 12.63 -21.33 3.02
CA VAL A 545 11.94 -20.31 3.82
C VAL A 545 10.43 -20.54 3.79
N MET A 546 9.85 -20.68 4.97
CA MET A 546 8.41 -20.86 5.17
C MET A 546 7.85 -19.70 5.99
N GLY A 547 6.52 -19.56 6.04
CA GLY A 547 5.87 -18.50 6.82
C GLY A 547 6.37 -18.36 8.26
N VAL A 548 6.78 -19.46 8.92
CA VAL A 548 7.32 -19.48 10.29
C VAL A 548 8.77 -19.01 10.45
N THR A 549 9.56 -19.03 9.38
CA THR A 549 10.98 -18.58 9.36
C THR A 549 11.17 -17.26 8.62
N GLY A 550 10.28 -16.90 7.70
CA GLY A 550 10.29 -15.62 6.98
C GLY A 550 9.44 -14.54 7.65
N ALA A 551 8.12 -14.66 7.54
CA ALA A 551 7.17 -13.61 7.96
C ALA A 551 6.87 -13.61 9.47
N ALA A 552 6.86 -14.77 10.13
CA ALA A 552 6.51 -14.88 11.55
C ALA A 552 7.49 -14.17 12.50
N PRO A 553 8.82 -14.17 12.30
CA PRO A 553 9.74 -13.38 13.13
C PRO A 553 9.38 -11.88 13.13
N ILE A 554 9.14 -11.30 11.95
CA ILE A 554 8.73 -9.89 11.82
C ILE A 554 7.40 -9.66 12.56
N TRP A 555 6.41 -10.53 12.33
CA TRP A 555 5.12 -10.44 12.99
C TRP A 555 5.25 -10.49 14.52
N ASN A 556 6.07 -11.42 15.04
CA ASN A 556 6.29 -11.61 16.47
C ASN A 556 6.91 -10.37 17.11
N THR A 557 7.98 -9.84 16.51
CA THR A 557 8.67 -8.64 16.98
C THR A 557 7.74 -7.42 16.99
N VAL A 558 6.94 -7.24 15.93
CA VAL A 558 5.98 -6.13 15.84
C VAL A 558 4.83 -6.28 16.85
N MET A 559 4.26 -7.47 16.99
CA MET A 559 3.21 -7.73 17.99
C MET A 559 3.71 -7.55 19.42
N SER A 560 4.93 -7.99 19.73
CA SER A 560 5.55 -7.79 21.04
C SER A 560 5.74 -6.31 21.34
N TYR A 561 6.28 -5.54 20.39
CA TYR A 561 6.39 -4.08 20.51
C TYR A 561 5.04 -3.41 20.78
N LEU A 562 4.00 -3.81 20.04
CA LEU A 562 2.65 -3.28 20.21
C LEU A 562 2.08 -3.64 21.59
N GLN A 563 2.29 -4.86 22.08
CA GLN A 563 1.83 -5.26 23.40
C GLN A 563 2.54 -4.49 24.51
N ASP A 564 3.85 -4.28 24.40
CA ASP A 564 4.65 -3.56 25.41
C ASP A 564 4.27 -2.08 25.48
N LYS A 565 4.10 -1.42 24.31
CA LYS A 565 3.76 0.01 24.21
C LYS A 565 2.27 0.29 24.41
N TYR A 566 1.41 -0.61 23.97
CA TYR A 566 -0.04 -0.45 23.97
C TYR A 566 -0.74 -1.72 24.51
N PRO A 567 -0.58 -2.04 25.81
CA PRO A 567 -1.09 -3.28 26.38
C PRO A 567 -2.53 -3.57 25.99
N SER A 568 -2.75 -4.72 25.38
CA SER A 568 -4.07 -5.20 25.00
C SER A 568 -4.59 -6.16 26.08
N PRO A 569 -5.89 -6.10 26.45
CA PRO A 569 -6.47 -7.14 27.28
C PRO A 569 -6.50 -8.47 26.52
N GLY A 570 -6.46 -9.59 27.23
CA GLY A 570 -6.69 -10.91 26.64
C GLY A 570 -8.06 -11.02 25.96
N PHE A 571 -8.23 -12.04 25.13
CA PHE A 571 -9.50 -12.24 24.43
C PHE A 571 -10.63 -12.53 25.42
N LYS A 572 -11.74 -11.81 25.31
CA LYS A 572 -12.97 -12.10 26.04
C LYS A 572 -13.76 -13.17 25.28
N LEU A 573 -13.41 -14.43 25.48
CA LEU A 573 -14.12 -15.55 24.85
C LEU A 573 -15.33 -15.92 25.72
N THR A 574 -16.54 -15.88 25.15
CA THR A 574 -17.79 -16.21 25.87
C THR A 574 -18.19 -17.67 25.73
N LEU A 575 -17.52 -18.41 24.84
CA LEU A 575 -17.68 -19.84 24.67
C LEU A 575 -17.52 -20.57 26.02
N ASN A 576 -18.66 -20.89 26.64
CA ASN A 576 -18.71 -21.85 27.72
C ASN A 576 -18.08 -23.13 27.19
N THR A 577 -17.04 -23.61 27.87
CA THR A 577 -16.58 -25.00 27.81
C THR A 577 -17.64 -25.94 28.40
N THR A 578 -18.93 -25.68 28.17
CA THR A 578 -20.04 -26.54 28.53
C THR A 578 -19.88 -27.85 27.81
N ALA A 579 -19.37 -28.82 28.57
CA ALA A 579 -19.47 -30.25 28.37
C ALA A 579 -19.39 -30.64 26.88
N THR A 580 -18.16 -30.74 26.38
CA THR A 580 -17.88 -31.71 25.32
C THR A 580 -18.42 -33.05 25.84
N GLY A 581 -19.57 -33.49 25.32
CA GLY A 581 -19.80 -34.92 25.23
C GLY A 581 -18.51 -35.48 24.66
N LYS A 582 -17.88 -36.42 25.38
CA LYS A 582 -16.68 -37.09 24.89
C LYS A 582 -17.07 -37.78 23.59
N GLU A 583 -17.06 -37.06 22.47
CA GLU A 583 -17.14 -37.64 21.14
C GLU A 583 -15.96 -38.60 21.11
N LYS A 584 -16.29 -39.89 21.25
CA LYS A 584 -15.31 -40.95 21.20
C LYS A 584 -14.61 -40.76 19.86
N SER A 585 -13.28 -40.64 19.89
CA SER A 585 -12.47 -40.72 18.68
C SER A 585 -13.04 -41.85 17.82
N PRO A 586 -13.31 -41.61 16.53
CA PRO A 586 -13.71 -42.67 15.62
C PRO A 586 -12.76 -43.86 15.82
N ARG A 587 -13.33 -45.07 15.91
CA ARG A 587 -12.62 -46.31 16.29
C ARG A 587 -11.29 -46.45 15.54
N VAL A 588 -10.30 -47.02 16.25
CA VAL A 588 -8.95 -47.46 15.83
C VAL A 588 -8.68 -47.28 14.34
N TYR A 589 -7.76 -46.36 14.04
CA TYR A 589 -7.20 -46.17 12.70
C TYR A 589 -6.84 -47.53 12.08
N PRO A 590 -7.24 -47.82 10.83
CA PRO A 590 -6.93 -49.10 10.23
C PRO A 590 -5.41 -49.25 10.11
N LYS A 591 -4.87 -50.38 10.59
CA LYS A 591 -3.42 -50.67 10.59
C LYS A 591 -2.79 -50.63 9.19
N ALA A 592 -3.61 -50.71 8.14
CA ALA A 592 -3.29 -50.15 6.85
C ALA A 592 -4.55 -49.78 6.06
N ARG A 593 -4.36 -48.94 5.03
CA ARG A 593 -5.39 -48.36 4.19
C ARG A 593 -5.09 -48.50 2.70
N ILE A 594 -6.14 -48.57 1.89
CA ILE A 594 -6.08 -48.43 0.44
C ILE A 594 -5.72 -46.98 0.11
N LEU A 595 -4.52 -46.78 -0.44
CA LEU A 595 -4.05 -45.50 -0.97
C LEU A 595 -4.56 -45.28 -2.40
N TYR A 596 -4.69 -46.36 -3.18
CA TYR A 596 -5.22 -46.33 -4.53
C TYR A 596 -5.76 -47.72 -4.90
N PRO A 597 -6.93 -47.82 -5.56
CA PRO A 597 -7.80 -46.73 -6.00
C PRO A 597 -8.67 -46.17 -4.86
N GLN A 598 -9.26 -44.99 -5.06
CA GLN A 598 -10.16 -44.36 -4.08
C GLN A 598 -11.63 -44.73 -4.34
N ASP A 599 -12.46 -44.65 -3.30
CA ASP A 599 -13.90 -44.90 -3.43
C ASP A 599 -14.57 -43.86 -4.35
N GLY A 600 -15.44 -44.31 -5.24
CA GLY A 600 -16.09 -43.49 -6.26
C GLY A 600 -15.23 -43.12 -7.47
N MET A 601 -13.97 -43.57 -7.54
CA MET A 601 -13.08 -43.23 -8.65
C MET A 601 -13.63 -43.72 -9.99
N ILE A 602 -13.54 -42.88 -11.03
CA ILE A 602 -13.83 -43.26 -12.42
C ILE A 602 -12.51 -43.33 -13.18
N LEU A 603 -12.25 -44.47 -13.81
CA LEU A 603 -11.09 -44.74 -14.63
C LEU A 603 -11.53 -44.88 -16.09
N ALA A 604 -10.67 -44.53 -17.02
CA ALA A 604 -10.88 -44.79 -18.45
C ALA A 604 -9.77 -45.70 -18.97
N VAL A 605 -10.14 -46.71 -19.76
CA VAL A 605 -9.18 -47.56 -20.48
C VAL A 605 -8.71 -46.79 -21.72
N ASP A 606 -7.40 -46.68 -21.92
CA ASP A 606 -6.85 -45.99 -23.10
C ASP A 606 -6.89 -46.93 -24.31
N PRO A 607 -7.67 -46.65 -25.38
CA PRO A 607 -7.76 -47.52 -26.54
C PRO A 607 -6.44 -47.64 -27.33
N ALA A 608 -5.48 -46.73 -27.15
CA ALA A 608 -4.17 -46.77 -27.82
C ALA A 608 -3.15 -47.69 -27.12
N ILE A 609 -3.38 -48.07 -25.85
CA ILE A 609 -2.48 -48.94 -25.10
C ILE A 609 -3.05 -50.38 -25.09
N PRO A 610 -2.30 -51.41 -25.49
CA PRO A 610 -2.80 -52.79 -25.38
C PRO A 610 -3.24 -53.11 -23.94
N LEU A 611 -4.43 -53.70 -23.76
CA LEU A 611 -5.01 -54.04 -22.43
C LEU A 611 -4.01 -54.75 -21.49
N LYS A 612 -3.17 -55.63 -22.02
CA LYS A 612 -2.12 -56.33 -21.25
C LYS A 612 -1.07 -55.40 -20.61
N ASN A 613 -0.86 -54.22 -21.18
CA ASN A 613 0.10 -53.22 -20.74
C ASN A 613 -0.55 -52.12 -19.89
N GLN A 614 -1.88 -52.06 -19.85
CA GLN A 614 -2.60 -51.17 -18.96
C GLN A 614 -2.62 -51.78 -17.55
N LYS A 615 -1.62 -51.44 -16.74
CA LYS A 615 -1.50 -51.90 -15.35
C LYS A 615 -1.77 -50.75 -14.41
N MET A 616 -2.63 -51.02 -13.45
CA MET A 616 -3.04 -50.10 -12.40
C MET A 616 -2.48 -50.57 -11.07
N PRO A 617 -1.60 -49.79 -10.42
CA PRO A 617 -1.03 -50.17 -9.13
C PRO A 617 -2.08 -50.00 -8.03
N LEU A 618 -2.41 -51.07 -7.32
CA LEU A 618 -3.14 -50.99 -6.06
C LEU A 618 -2.13 -50.72 -4.95
N LEU A 619 -2.32 -49.62 -4.25
CA LEU A 619 -1.37 -49.12 -3.27
C LEU A 619 -1.98 -49.15 -1.87
N VAL A 620 -1.15 -49.48 -0.88
CA VAL A 620 -1.55 -49.56 0.53
C VAL A 620 -0.55 -48.81 1.38
N GLU A 621 -1.03 -48.17 2.44
CA GLU A 621 -0.22 -47.43 3.41
C GLU A 621 -0.54 -47.85 4.85
N GLY A 622 0.47 -47.97 5.70
CA GLY A 622 0.29 -48.29 7.13
C GLY A 622 1.39 -49.18 7.72
N PRO A 623 1.55 -49.21 9.05
CA PRO A 623 2.66 -49.89 9.73
C PRO A 623 2.67 -51.43 9.63
N GLN A 624 1.58 -52.08 9.20
CA GLN A 624 1.49 -53.55 9.12
C GLN A 624 1.26 -54.13 7.71
N LYS A 625 1.77 -53.50 6.63
CA LYS A 625 1.50 -53.94 5.23
C LYS A 625 1.76 -55.44 4.96
N LYS A 626 2.69 -56.06 5.69
CA LYS A 626 3.07 -57.48 5.50
C LYS A 626 1.96 -58.49 5.84
N ASN A 627 0.98 -58.14 6.67
CA ASN A 627 -0.07 -59.06 7.15
C ASN A 627 -1.45 -58.83 6.50
N ILE A 628 -1.47 -58.18 5.33
CA ILE A 628 -2.70 -57.66 4.74
C ILE A 628 -2.77 -58.09 3.28
N SER A 629 -3.97 -58.32 2.78
CA SER A 629 -4.17 -58.88 1.44
C SER A 629 -5.33 -58.22 0.71
N TRP A 630 -5.29 -58.28 -0.61
CA TRP A 630 -6.31 -57.71 -1.48
C TRP A 630 -7.43 -58.72 -1.77
N ARG A 631 -8.67 -58.23 -1.77
CA ARG A 631 -9.83 -58.90 -2.34
C ARG A 631 -10.47 -57.99 -3.38
N ILE A 632 -10.55 -58.47 -4.62
CA ILE A 632 -11.11 -57.72 -5.75
C ILE A 632 -12.34 -58.48 -6.24
N ASN A 633 -13.49 -57.81 -6.27
CA ASN A 633 -14.77 -58.40 -6.68
C ASN A 633 -15.07 -59.72 -5.95
N GLY A 634 -14.79 -59.79 -4.65
CA GLY A 634 -14.99 -60.98 -3.81
C GLY A 634 -13.89 -62.04 -3.90
N LYS A 635 -12.94 -61.93 -4.83
CA LYS A 635 -11.82 -62.89 -4.98
C LYS A 635 -10.55 -62.37 -4.32
N LYS A 636 -9.94 -63.16 -3.42
CA LYS A 636 -8.64 -62.83 -2.81
C LYS A 636 -7.54 -62.96 -3.88
N VAL A 637 -6.73 -61.91 -4.08
CA VAL A 637 -5.80 -61.83 -5.21
C VAL A 637 -4.31 -61.81 -4.84
N GLY A 638 -3.95 -61.44 -3.61
CA GLY A 638 -2.54 -61.45 -3.19
C GLY A 638 -2.22 -60.59 -1.97
N SER A 639 -0.95 -60.61 -1.56
CA SER A 639 -0.42 -59.75 -0.50
C SER A 639 -0.47 -58.27 -0.88
N ALA A 640 -0.67 -57.41 0.11
CA ALA A 640 -0.60 -55.95 -0.02
C ALA A 640 0.75 -55.36 0.44
N ALA A 641 1.76 -56.21 0.65
CA ALA A 641 3.11 -55.78 1.06
C ALA A 641 3.79 -54.92 -0.02
N GLU A 642 3.54 -55.23 -1.29
CA GLU A 642 4.06 -54.52 -2.47
C GLU A 642 2.90 -54.03 -3.35
N PRO A 643 3.12 -53.04 -4.24
CA PRO A 643 2.12 -52.61 -5.21
C PRO A 643 1.58 -53.77 -6.04
N TYR A 644 0.26 -54.02 -5.98
CA TYR A 644 -0.37 -55.06 -6.78
C TYR A 644 -0.81 -54.48 -8.13
N LEU A 645 -0.24 -54.97 -9.24
CA LEU A 645 -0.58 -54.47 -10.58
C LEU A 645 -1.86 -55.14 -11.11
N TRP A 646 -3.00 -54.47 -10.90
CA TRP A 646 -4.29 -54.89 -11.43
C TRP A 646 -4.47 -54.45 -12.88
N THR A 647 -5.21 -55.22 -13.68
CA THR A 647 -5.53 -54.85 -15.08
C THR A 647 -6.96 -54.34 -15.12
N PRO A 648 -7.20 -53.06 -15.46
CA PRO A 648 -8.53 -52.50 -15.52
C PRO A 648 -9.34 -53.10 -16.66
N ILE A 649 -10.61 -53.38 -16.38
CA ILE A 649 -11.60 -53.93 -17.30
C ILE A 649 -12.84 -53.05 -17.17
N PRO A 650 -13.55 -52.67 -18.24
CA PRO A 650 -14.75 -51.85 -18.12
C PRO A 650 -15.79 -52.48 -17.18
N GLY A 651 -16.34 -51.68 -16.26
CA GLY A 651 -17.33 -52.14 -15.28
C GLY A 651 -17.14 -51.56 -13.87
N LYS A 652 -18.00 -52.02 -12.94
CA LYS A 652 -17.90 -51.69 -11.51
C LYS A 652 -16.98 -52.69 -10.82
N HIS A 653 -15.99 -52.18 -10.08
CA HIS A 653 -15.03 -52.96 -9.33
C HIS A 653 -15.07 -52.59 -7.85
N THR A 654 -15.01 -53.60 -7.00
CA THR A 654 -14.86 -53.45 -5.55
C THR A 654 -13.49 -53.95 -5.14
N PHE A 655 -12.72 -53.11 -4.45
CA PHE A 655 -11.43 -53.47 -3.87
C PHE A 655 -11.55 -53.43 -2.34
N GLU A 656 -11.10 -54.49 -1.69
CA GLU A 656 -11.13 -54.63 -0.25
C GLU A 656 -9.75 -54.99 0.28
N LEU A 657 -9.40 -54.39 1.42
CA LEU A 657 -8.20 -54.71 2.17
C LEU A 657 -8.56 -55.66 3.31
N LEU A 658 -7.87 -56.80 3.40
CA LEU A 658 -8.16 -57.86 4.37
C LEU A 658 -7.04 -58.00 5.40
N SER A 659 -7.36 -57.85 6.69
CA SER A 659 -6.50 -58.28 7.80
C SER A 659 -6.99 -59.65 8.27
N GLY A 660 -6.26 -60.71 7.94
CA GLY A 660 -6.77 -62.09 8.07
C GLY A 660 -7.90 -62.35 7.08
N ASN A 661 -9.12 -62.61 7.59
CA ASN A 661 -10.34 -62.80 6.79
C ASN A 661 -11.33 -61.61 6.89
N THR A 662 -11.03 -60.60 7.70
CA THR A 662 -11.91 -59.46 7.92
C THR A 662 -11.53 -58.32 6.99
N ALA A 663 -12.50 -57.79 6.24
CA ALA A 663 -12.31 -56.57 5.46
C ALA A 663 -12.15 -55.37 6.39
N THR A 664 -10.99 -54.73 6.32
CA THR A 664 -10.67 -53.53 7.10
C THR A 664 -11.00 -52.25 6.34
N GLN A 665 -11.07 -52.31 5.00
CA GLN A 665 -11.49 -51.21 4.15
C GLN A 665 -12.07 -51.75 2.84
N LYS A 666 -12.98 -50.98 2.24
CA LYS A 666 -13.63 -51.27 0.96
C LYS A 666 -13.72 -49.98 0.15
N VAL A 667 -13.42 -50.07 -1.15
CA VAL A 667 -13.58 -48.99 -2.14
C VAL A 667 -14.23 -49.52 -3.41
N GLN A 668 -15.05 -48.71 -4.06
CA GLN A 668 -15.72 -48.98 -5.31
C GLN A 668 -15.22 -48.04 -6.40
N VAL A 669 -14.99 -48.58 -7.58
CA VAL A 669 -14.43 -47.86 -8.73
C VAL A 669 -15.23 -48.23 -9.97
N ILE A 670 -15.42 -47.28 -10.87
CA ILE A 670 -16.02 -47.49 -12.18
C ILE A 670 -14.91 -47.38 -13.22
N VAL A 671 -14.71 -48.41 -14.02
CA VAL A 671 -13.86 -48.33 -15.21
C VAL A 671 -14.76 -48.16 -16.42
N LYS A 672 -14.46 -47.17 -17.25
CA LYS A 672 -15.13 -46.87 -18.52
C LYS A 672 -14.28 -47.30 -19.71
#